data_AF-A0A3D0VP90-F1
#
_entry.id   AF-A0A3D0VP90-F1
#
_cell.length_a   1.000
_cell.length_b   1.000
_cell.length_c   1.000
_cell.angle_alpha   90.00
_cell.angle_beta   90.00
_cell.angle_gamma   90.00
#
_symmetry.space_group_name_H-M   'P 1'
#
loop_
_entity.id
_entity.type
_entity.pdbx_description
1 polymer ?
#
loop_
_entity_poly.entity_id
_entity_poly.type
_entity_poly.pdbx_seq_one_letter_code
_entity_poly.pdbx_strand_id
1 'polypeptide(L)'
;MMQLQISYSTEGKLKSLSERLKYLALNNNSYKDYIDQNVKSANLQFNLSLVLTHIILNLNFFERSKNVFVEIIKEYNNANNTSLTFEEFEKANWIRTVAEEVVMPELVRHFVWQVGYYEKESKPIEIPADKTDLIRCLQIYYQRCFVESKLTISKSKLENVLNKQFSHGVTKEGLVERDILGLDSKSGLYYWKGNEYSRHLRNEIASTLWLILGGEEATLKEFRIYFKYIHGAEIWVDDVDSFLSHKNTSKICELAASLLNSEGDLLKSPDEFNKIWLDANSYQHIDIKTEIPVVEFNYESALDFIESVNYHKWQFHNAFDYQRTRSYCHSLLRIIVANDTKHPTKYENVLRILNDTSRPFLLWTLYCDIQREFSFVIPYLLTDTELIPIAFRLIDKIEIDNVVLSEQSNNDRKFEESCEMKNQLWNEMFDFTFEQLASTASDDIERGELIAKILIDLAEKVFSINTNNSNSIINHNSLRKRYDGVLKKLSNKRIVNANIYPSPPIKPRVVSSLLPHIINYLKRKFEAIKPNHTEFLHLKSGLTDLSIEVLRLSNLRISESELLKKQKENNESATRDLVSLLGIYLSEFYSQIEIDVQGYIKSGIEKRKVKRGMNDFGFEIIDWGYLYLHFEKNDVLQNLTDNFTTALNFNTTGNKYDEQNKEQFEKIKLYLKSLMLGFISINQKGDLLEIDGLPVKTTLDKLEKWIKEFSLKFSIEDIPQGRIDVFNEMFSVFGYDMYYQHLTSLLYRSINYFNGKEQNQFVQDFFFHSSDTGRMLTALNILDSKELRDIISKRISEVKIEDFIENSFTTTELQYALVEAVNSANHWELAKPLIERIQNHFKHVKHNDEQTNYFLFEVNLLLAFKEKDFKKLSELPIPKGEFQHQRGNKKAENIKKFFIALYKIYNDKKYDEAILILKSLLTDETKNIRYAFHLYHAETLKAIEVS
;
A
#
# COMPACT_ATOMS: atom_id res chain seq x y z
N MET A 1 24.02 -3.88 -17.88
CA MET A 1 23.35 -4.87 -17.00
C MET A 1 24.44 -5.59 -16.23
N MET A 2 24.57 -5.33 -14.94
CA MET A 2 25.68 -5.82 -14.12
C MET A 2 25.19 -6.98 -13.24
N GLN A 3 25.59 -8.20 -13.57
CA GLN A 3 25.41 -9.35 -12.68
C GLN A 3 26.42 -9.24 -11.54
N LEU A 4 25.95 -9.35 -10.29
CA LEU A 4 26.83 -9.34 -9.13
C LEU A 4 27.64 -10.65 -9.07
N GLN A 5 28.94 -10.58 -8.76
CA GLN A 5 29.75 -11.79 -8.56
C GLN A 5 29.35 -12.49 -7.26
N ILE A 6 28.75 -13.68 -7.38
CA ILE A 6 28.23 -14.45 -6.25
C ILE A 6 29.32 -15.40 -5.73
N SER A 7 29.68 -15.31 -4.44
CA SER A 7 30.54 -16.31 -3.79
C SER A 7 29.75 -17.56 -3.37
N TYR A 8 30.41 -18.68 -3.14
CA TYR A 8 29.75 -19.91 -2.63
C TYR A 8 28.97 -19.67 -1.32
N SER A 9 29.49 -18.83 -0.42
CA SER A 9 28.79 -18.45 0.81
C SER A 9 27.55 -17.58 0.54
N THR A 10 27.60 -16.75 -0.50
CA THR A 10 26.51 -15.87 -0.96
C THR A 10 25.37 -16.70 -1.56
N GLU A 11 25.70 -17.71 -2.37
CA GLU A 11 24.72 -18.65 -2.93
C GLU A 11 23.97 -19.43 -1.84
N GLY A 12 24.69 -19.85 -0.79
CA GLY A 12 24.10 -20.50 0.38
C GLY A 12 23.09 -19.62 1.11
N LYS A 13 23.37 -18.33 1.29
CA LYS A 13 22.44 -17.36 1.90
C LYS A 13 21.16 -17.19 1.07
N LEU A 14 21.30 -17.00 -0.26
CA LEU A 14 20.16 -16.85 -1.17
C LEU A 14 19.28 -18.10 -1.19
N LYS A 15 19.91 -19.29 -1.26
CA LYS A 15 19.19 -20.56 -1.18
C LYS A 15 18.44 -20.70 0.14
N SER A 16 19.07 -20.34 1.27
CA SER A 16 18.41 -20.40 2.58
C SER A 16 17.19 -19.48 2.67
N LEU A 17 17.27 -18.26 2.14
CA LEU A 17 16.13 -17.33 2.10
C LEU A 17 15.01 -17.86 1.20
N SER A 18 15.37 -18.42 0.04
CA SER A 18 14.42 -18.97 -0.93
C SER A 18 13.63 -20.15 -0.36
N GLU A 19 14.31 -21.12 0.28
CA GLU A 19 13.65 -22.27 0.91
C GLU A 19 12.77 -21.85 2.11
N ARG A 20 13.19 -20.86 2.90
CA ARG A 20 12.36 -20.30 3.98
C ARG A 20 11.09 -19.65 3.42
N LEU A 21 11.20 -18.87 2.35
CA LEU A 21 10.04 -18.27 1.71
C LEU A 21 9.07 -19.31 1.14
N LYS A 22 9.59 -20.42 0.61
CA LYS A 22 8.76 -21.54 0.14
C LYS A 22 7.88 -22.15 1.23
N TYR A 23 8.36 -22.15 2.48
CA TYR A 23 7.63 -22.69 3.64
C TYR A 23 6.76 -21.65 4.35
N LEU A 24 7.21 -20.38 4.43
CA LEU A 24 6.55 -19.33 5.19
C LEU A 24 5.42 -18.64 4.43
N ALA A 25 5.53 -18.52 3.10
CA ALA A 25 4.54 -17.83 2.30
C ALA A 25 3.28 -18.69 2.15
N LEU A 26 2.11 -18.06 2.27
CA LEU A 26 0.82 -18.70 2.05
C LEU A 26 0.75 -19.20 0.60
N ASN A 27 0.59 -20.50 0.41
CA ASN A 27 0.32 -21.10 -0.89
C ASN A 27 -1.19 -21.35 -1.03
N ASN A 28 -1.85 -20.55 -1.86
CA ASN A 28 -3.30 -20.61 -2.09
C ASN A 28 -3.80 -21.89 -2.82
N ASN A 29 -2.93 -22.87 -3.07
CA ASN A 29 -3.19 -24.00 -3.96
C ASN A 29 -3.41 -25.36 -3.25
N SER A 30 -3.89 -25.38 -1.99
CA SER A 30 -4.20 -26.64 -1.27
C SER A 30 -5.12 -27.61 -2.05
N TYR A 31 -6.05 -27.06 -2.85
CA TYR A 31 -6.91 -27.85 -3.75
C TYR A 31 -6.14 -28.51 -4.91
N LYS A 32 -5.09 -27.88 -5.44
CA LYS A 32 -4.26 -28.43 -6.53
C LYS A 32 -3.27 -29.47 -6.00
N ASP A 33 -2.77 -29.26 -4.79
CA ASP A 33 -1.81 -30.16 -4.13
C ASP A 33 -2.47 -31.46 -3.65
N TYR A 34 -3.80 -31.46 -3.46
CA TYR A 34 -4.54 -32.68 -3.17
C TYR A 34 -4.47 -33.68 -4.34
N ILE A 35 -3.98 -34.87 -4.03
CA ILE A 35 -3.93 -36.01 -4.94
C ILE A 35 -4.86 -37.10 -4.42
N ASP A 36 -5.89 -37.44 -5.19
CA ASP A 36 -6.75 -38.58 -4.88
C ASP A 36 -5.99 -39.89 -5.09
N GLN A 37 -5.80 -40.63 -3.99
CA GLN A 37 -5.09 -41.91 -3.98
C GLN A 37 -5.83 -43.00 -4.77
N ASN A 38 -7.16 -42.92 -4.91
CA ASN A 38 -7.92 -43.84 -5.76
C ASN A 38 -7.59 -43.63 -7.23
N VAL A 39 -7.42 -42.36 -7.64
CA VAL A 39 -7.02 -42.03 -9.01
C VAL A 39 -5.59 -42.50 -9.28
N LYS A 40 -4.65 -42.29 -8.34
CA LYS A 40 -3.27 -42.82 -8.49
C LYS A 40 -3.23 -44.35 -8.51
N SER A 41 -4.04 -45.01 -7.69
CA SER A 41 -4.16 -46.48 -7.68
C SER A 41 -4.71 -47.00 -9.02
N ALA A 42 -5.75 -46.35 -9.56
CA ALA A 42 -6.28 -46.66 -10.88
C ALA A 42 -5.22 -46.42 -11.98
N ASN A 43 -4.40 -45.38 -11.83
CA ASN A 43 -3.30 -45.14 -12.75
C ASN A 43 -2.26 -46.27 -12.72
N LEU A 44 -1.85 -46.73 -11.55
CA LEU A 44 -0.91 -47.85 -11.41
C LEU A 44 -1.47 -49.16 -11.97
N GLN A 45 -2.77 -49.42 -11.77
CA GLN A 45 -3.42 -50.64 -12.21
C GLN A 45 -3.64 -50.69 -13.72
N PHE A 46 -4.00 -49.57 -14.34
CA PHE A 46 -4.47 -49.52 -15.73
C PHE A 46 -3.60 -48.67 -16.67
N ASN A 47 -2.52 -48.09 -16.15
CA ASN A 47 -1.69 -47.11 -16.85
C ASN A 47 -2.51 -45.96 -17.47
N LEU A 48 -3.45 -45.45 -16.67
CA LEU A 48 -4.49 -44.54 -17.12
C LEU A 48 -3.93 -43.25 -17.74
N SER A 49 -2.83 -42.69 -17.20
CA SER A 49 -2.18 -41.51 -17.75
C SER A 49 -1.73 -41.73 -19.19
N LEU A 50 -1.16 -42.89 -19.53
CA LEU A 50 -0.78 -43.24 -20.89
C LEU A 50 -2.00 -43.38 -21.82
N VAL A 51 -3.08 -44.00 -21.33
CA VAL A 51 -4.35 -44.09 -22.08
C VAL A 51 -4.89 -42.69 -22.39
N LEU A 52 -4.96 -41.83 -21.38
CA LEU A 52 -5.47 -40.46 -21.51
C LEU A 52 -4.60 -39.63 -22.46
N THR A 53 -3.27 -39.75 -22.38
CA THR A 53 -2.34 -39.12 -23.32
C THR A 53 -2.65 -39.53 -24.77
N HIS A 54 -2.85 -40.82 -25.05
CA HIS A 54 -3.16 -41.27 -26.41
C HIS A 54 -4.56 -40.88 -26.87
N ILE A 55 -5.53 -40.74 -25.95
CA ILE A 55 -6.83 -40.14 -26.27
C ILE A 55 -6.63 -38.67 -26.68
N ILE A 56 -5.89 -37.89 -25.89
CA ILE A 56 -5.61 -36.46 -26.16
C ILE A 56 -4.97 -36.27 -27.53
N LEU A 57 -3.97 -37.09 -27.89
CA LEU A 57 -3.32 -37.06 -29.20
C LEU A 57 -4.27 -37.33 -30.38
N ASN A 58 -5.42 -37.95 -30.14
CA ASN A 58 -6.41 -38.29 -31.15
C ASN A 58 -7.70 -37.43 -31.07
N LEU A 59 -7.74 -36.45 -30.16
CA LEU A 59 -8.84 -35.48 -30.10
C LEU A 59 -8.79 -34.56 -31.32
N ASN A 60 -9.98 -34.20 -31.80
CA ASN A 60 -10.14 -33.20 -32.85
C ASN A 60 -10.15 -31.81 -32.20
N PHE A 61 -9.06 -31.05 -32.40
CA PHE A 61 -8.96 -29.65 -31.99
C PHE A 61 -9.53 -28.73 -33.06
N PHE A 62 -10.18 -27.65 -32.64
CA PHE A 62 -10.69 -26.63 -33.56
C PHE A 62 -9.53 -25.91 -34.26
N GLU A 63 -9.64 -25.69 -35.57
CA GLU A 63 -8.65 -24.94 -36.32
C GLU A 63 -9.01 -23.45 -36.32
N ARG A 64 -8.18 -22.65 -35.65
CA ARG A 64 -8.34 -21.19 -35.58
C ARG A 64 -7.22 -20.44 -36.30
N SER A 65 -6.63 -21.06 -37.31
CA SER A 65 -5.50 -20.48 -38.05
C SER A 65 -5.93 -19.22 -38.82
N LYS A 66 -4.96 -18.34 -39.12
CA LYS A 66 -5.19 -17.17 -39.99
C LYS A 66 -5.84 -17.54 -41.33
N ASN A 67 -5.47 -18.69 -41.90
CA ASN A 67 -6.03 -19.18 -43.16
C ASN A 67 -7.54 -19.42 -43.07
N VAL A 68 -8.00 -20.08 -41.99
CA VAL A 68 -9.42 -20.32 -41.76
C VAL A 68 -10.20 -19.00 -41.67
N PHE A 69 -9.67 -18.00 -40.96
CA PHE A 69 -10.37 -16.71 -40.87
C PHE A 69 -10.37 -15.96 -42.21
N VAL A 70 -9.28 -16.01 -42.97
CA VAL A 70 -9.23 -15.42 -44.33
C VAL A 70 -10.22 -16.09 -45.29
N GLU A 71 -10.44 -17.40 -45.17
CA GLU A 71 -11.48 -18.10 -45.93
C GLU A 71 -12.88 -17.59 -45.58
N ILE A 72 -13.18 -17.43 -44.28
CA ILE A 72 -14.47 -16.87 -43.82
C ILE A 72 -14.68 -15.45 -44.32
N ILE A 73 -13.63 -14.61 -44.34
CA ILE A 73 -13.69 -13.26 -44.92
C ILE A 73 -14.04 -13.33 -46.42
N LYS A 74 -13.42 -14.24 -47.18
CA LYS A 74 -13.71 -14.42 -48.61
C LYS A 74 -15.14 -14.89 -48.84
N GLU A 75 -15.62 -15.86 -48.05
CA GLU A 75 -17.00 -16.35 -48.10
C GLU A 75 -17.99 -15.20 -47.83
N TYR A 76 -17.74 -14.40 -46.79
CA TYR A 76 -18.57 -13.25 -46.44
C TYR A 76 -18.59 -12.18 -47.53
N ASN A 77 -17.41 -11.81 -48.06
CA ASN A 77 -17.27 -10.81 -49.12
C ASN A 77 -18.02 -11.20 -50.39
N ASN A 78 -17.93 -12.48 -50.79
CA ASN A 78 -18.65 -13.00 -51.95
C ASN A 78 -20.18 -12.98 -51.73
N ALA A 79 -20.64 -13.30 -50.53
CA ALA A 79 -22.07 -13.36 -50.22
C ALA A 79 -22.73 -11.98 -50.08
N ASN A 80 -21.98 -10.98 -49.59
CA ASN A 80 -22.54 -9.66 -49.23
C ASN A 80 -22.02 -8.51 -50.11
N ASN A 81 -21.19 -8.80 -51.12
CA ASN A 81 -20.58 -7.81 -52.00
C ASN A 81 -19.78 -6.73 -51.23
N THR A 82 -19.00 -7.18 -50.25
CA THR A 82 -18.11 -6.35 -49.43
C THR A 82 -16.64 -6.59 -49.80
N SER A 83 -15.72 -5.76 -49.29
CA SER A 83 -14.28 -5.87 -49.53
C SER A 83 -13.48 -5.91 -48.23
N LEU A 84 -13.96 -6.67 -47.24
CA LEU A 84 -13.31 -6.77 -45.94
C LEU A 84 -11.94 -7.44 -46.08
N THR A 85 -10.97 -7.00 -45.28
CA THR A 85 -9.61 -7.55 -45.21
C THR A 85 -9.27 -7.98 -43.80
N PHE A 86 -8.30 -8.90 -43.64
CA PHE A 86 -7.85 -9.35 -42.32
C PHE A 86 -7.31 -8.19 -41.49
N GLU A 87 -6.57 -7.29 -42.14
CA GLU A 87 -5.93 -6.12 -41.54
C GLU A 87 -6.94 -5.12 -40.98
N GLU A 88 -8.17 -5.05 -41.49
CA GLU A 88 -9.22 -4.19 -40.93
C GLU A 88 -9.67 -4.66 -39.54
N PHE A 89 -9.75 -5.97 -39.32
CA PHE A 89 -10.08 -6.54 -38.00
C PHE A 89 -8.92 -6.37 -37.01
N GLU A 90 -7.67 -6.56 -37.46
CA GLU A 90 -6.48 -6.34 -36.63
C GLU A 90 -6.31 -4.87 -36.25
N LYS A 91 -6.48 -3.93 -37.19
CA LYS A 91 -6.39 -2.48 -36.92
C LYS A 91 -7.45 -2.02 -35.92
N ALA A 92 -8.61 -2.67 -35.89
CA ALA A 92 -9.64 -2.39 -34.88
C ALA A 92 -9.34 -3.03 -33.51
N ASN A 93 -8.28 -3.84 -33.39
CA ASN A 93 -8.01 -4.74 -32.26
C ASN A 93 -9.18 -5.70 -31.97
N TRP A 94 -10.05 -5.97 -32.95
CA TRP A 94 -11.21 -6.86 -32.77
C TRP A 94 -10.88 -8.34 -32.93
N ILE A 95 -9.75 -8.62 -33.57
CA ILE A 95 -9.06 -9.90 -33.51
C ILE A 95 -7.60 -9.67 -33.14
N ARG A 96 -6.94 -10.72 -32.69
CA ARG A 96 -5.49 -10.80 -32.56
C ARG A 96 -5.00 -12.17 -33.00
N THR A 97 -3.76 -12.24 -33.46
CA THR A 97 -3.09 -13.54 -33.67
C THR A 97 -2.26 -13.85 -32.43
N VAL A 98 -2.64 -14.88 -31.68
CA VAL A 98 -2.03 -15.28 -30.42
C VAL A 98 -1.78 -16.78 -30.45
N ALA A 99 -0.55 -17.22 -30.19
CA ALA A 99 -0.14 -18.63 -30.25
C ALA A 99 -0.55 -19.32 -31.56
N GLU A 100 -0.40 -18.62 -32.70
CA GLU A 100 -0.80 -19.04 -34.05
C GLU A 100 -2.32 -19.18 -34.28
N GLU A 101 -3.15 -18.79 -33.31
CA GLU A 101 -4.61 -18.76 -33.42
C GLU A 101 -5.13 -17.33 -33.56
N VAL A 102 -6.15 -17.14 -34.41
CA VAL A 102 -6.92 -15.90 -34.47
C VAL A 102 -7.94 -15.93 -33.32
N VAL A 103 -7.84 -14.97 -32.41
CA VAL A 103 -8.68 -14.89 -31.21
C VAL A 103 -9.43 -13.57 -31.17
N MET A 104 -10.62 -13.58 -30.59
CA MET A 104 -11.40 -12.38 -30.29
C MET A 104 -11.18 -11.97 -28.83
N PRO A 105 -10.84 -10.70 -28.54
CA PRO A 105 -10.85 -10.19 -27.18
C PRO A 105 -12.19 -10.38 -26.48
N GLU A 106 -12.19 -10.51 -25.15
CA GLU A 106 -13.38 -10.87 -24.39
C GLU A 106 -14.59 -9.96 -24.62
N LEU A 107 -14.40 -8.62 -24.64
CA LEU A 107 -15.46 -7.64 -24.86
C LEU A 107 -16.08 -7.82 -26.26
N VAL A 108 -15.23 -7.94 -27.29
CA VAL A 108 -15.67 -8.12 -28.68
C VAL A 108 -16.42 -9.44 -28.83
N ARG A 109 -15.89 -10.52 -28.25
CA ARG A 109 -16.51 -11.83 -28.28
C ARG A 109 -17.87 -11.84 -27.57
N HIS A 110 -17.97 -11.20 -26.41
CA HIS A 110 -19.22 -11.04 -25.67
C HIS A 110 -20.25 -10.27 -26.50
N PHE A 111 -19.83 -9.17 -27.12
CA PHE A 111 -20.69 -8.36 -27.97
C PHE A 111 -21.20 -9.13 -29.20
N VAL A 112 -20.32 -9.85 -29.92
CA VAL A 112 -20.69 -10.71 -31.06
C VAL A 112 -21.71 -11.78 -30.66
N TRP A 113 -21.52 -12.42 -29.50
CA TRP A 113 -22.48 -13.35 -28.93
C TRP A 113 -23.81 -12.66 -28.60
N GLN A 114 -23.76 -11.50 -27.95
CA GLN A 114 -24.94 -10.74 -27.52
C GLN A 114 -25.80 -10.33 -28.72
N VAL A 115 -25.19 -9.89 -29.82
CA VAL A 115 -25.91 -9.59 -31.07
C VAL A 115 -26.66 -10.84 -31.55
N GLY A 116 -25.97 -11.98 -31.65
CA GLY A 116 -26.61 -13.22 -32.11
C GLY A 116 -27.70 -13.75 -31.16
N TYR A 117 -27.56 -13.54 -29.86
CA TYR A 117 -28.56 -13.92 -28.85
C TYR A 117 -29.79 -13.01 -28.89
N TYR A 118 -29.60 -11.68 -28.95
CA TYR A 118 -30.71 -10.72 -28.93
C TYR A 118 -31.54 -10.80 -30.21
N GLU A 119 -30.92 -11.07 -31.35
CA GLU A 119 -31.64 -11.32 -32.60
C GLU A 119 -32.55 -12.55 -32.51
N LYS A 120 -32.08 -13.64 -31.90
CA LYS A 120 -32.91 -14.84 -31.66
C LYS A 120 -34.06 -14.57 -30.70
N GLU A 121 -33.82 -13.75 -29.68
CA GLU A 121 -34.82 -13.37 -28.67
C GLU A 121 -35.70 -12.18 -29.08
N SER A 122 -35.55 -11.65 -30.31
CA SER A 122 -36.25 -10.44 -30.79
C SER A 122 -36.08 -9.22 -29.88
N LYS A 123 -34.90 -9.05 -29.29
CA LYS A 123 -34.53 -7.90 -28.44
C LYS A 123 -33.74 -6.86 -29.25
N PRO A 124 -33.91 -5.56 -28.97
CA PRO A 124 -33.15 -4.53 -29.63
C PRO A 124 -31.67 -4.57 -29.20
N ILE A 125 -30.76 -4.47 -30.17
CA ILE A 125 -29.34 -4.22 -29.97
C ILE A 125 -28.86 -3.24 -31.04
N GLU A 126 -28.08 -2.24 -30.63
CA GLU A 126 -27.60 -1.21 -31.55
C GLU A 126 -26.17 -1.52 -31.98
N ILE A 127 -25.99 -1.82 -33.27
CA ILE A 127 -24.70 -2.08 -33.89
C ILE A 127 -24.13 -0.76 -34.44
N PRO A 128 -22.85 -0.41 -34.18
CA PRO A 128 -22.22 0.73 -34.83
C PRO A 128 -22.29 0.60 -36.35
N ALA A 129 -22.86 1.61 -37.03
CA ALA A 129 -23.19 1.52 -38.45
C ALA A 129 -21.96 1.22 -39.32
N ASP A 130 -20.81 1.81 -38.99
CA ASP A 130 -19.52 1.63 -39.65
C ASP A 130 -18.85 0.27 -39.37
N LYS A 131 -19.38 -0.51 -38.41
CA LYS A 131 -18.84 -1.81 -38.01
C LYS A 131 -19.75 -2.99 -38.32
N THR A 132 -20.90 -2.74 -38.95
CA THR A 132 -21.91 -3.77 -39.22
C THR A 132 -21.31 -5.01 -39.89
N ASP A 133 -20.61 -4.82 -41.01
CA ASP A 133 -20.03 -5.94 -41.77
C ASP A 133 -18.94 -6.71 -41.00
N LEU A 134 -18.12 -5.99 -40.22
CA LEU A 134 -17.13 -6.64 -39.35
C LEU A 134 -17.81 -7.56 -38.33
N ILE A 135 -18.87 -7.08 -37.68
CA ILE A 135 -19.61 -7.87 -36.67
C ILE A 135 -20.24 -9.10 -37.31
N ARG A 136 -20.87 -8.95 -38.48
CA ARG A 136 -21.50 -10.06 -39.19
C ARG A 136 -20.50 -11.13 -39.62
N CYS A 137 -19.34 -10.73 -40.12
CA CYS A 137 -18.25 -11.66 -40.42
C CYS A 137 -17.74 -12.37 -39.15
N LEU A 138 -17.56 -11.63 -38.05
CA LEU A 138 -17.16 -12.22 -36.76
C LEU A 138 -18.20 -13.17 -36.18
N GLN A 139 -19.51 -12.96 -36.42
CA GLN A 139 -20.55 -13.91 -36.01
C GLN A 139 -20.39 -15.28 -36.70
N ILE A 140 -20.03 -15.30 -37.98
CA ILE A 140 -19.75 -16.56 -38.71
C ILE A 140 -18.54 -17.24 -38.08
N TYR A 141 -17.48 -16.47 -37.80
CA TYR A 141 -16.29 -17.00 -37.15
C TYR A 141 -16.59 -17.54 -35.73
N TYR A 142 -17.36 -16.79 -34.95
CA TYR A 142 -17.82 -17.20 -33.61
C TYR A 142 -18.58 -18.53 -33.66
N GLN A 143 -19.54 -18.66 -34.58
CA GLN A 143 -20.33 -19.88 -34.74
C GLN A 143 -19.49 -21.09 -35.16
N ARG A 144 -18.51 -20.89 -36.04
CA ARG A 144 -17.67 -21.99 -36.56
C ARG A 144 -16.58 -22.44 -35.59
N CYS A 145 -16.04 -21.51 -34.78
CA CYS A 145 -14.80 -21.75 -34.03
C CYS A 145 -14.93 -21.67 -32.50
N PHE A 146 -16.05 -21.15 -31.98
CA PHE A 146 -16.25 -20.89 -30.55
C PHE A 146 -17.57 -21.46 -29.99
N VAL A 147 -18.61 -21.63 -30.81
CA VAL A 147 -19.87 -22.26 -30.38
C VAL A 147 -19.69 -23.78 -30.27
N GLU A 148 -20.10 -24.35 -29.13
CA GLU A 148 -20.03 -25.80 -28.82
C GLU A 148 -18.63 -26.41 -28.98
N SER A 149 -17.57 -25.67 -28.61
CA SER A 149 -16.18 -26.08 -28.80
C SER A 149 -15.72 -27.21 -27.86
N LYS A 150 -16.32 -28.39 -27.94
CA LYS A 150 -15.90 -29.60 -27.22
C LYS A 150 -14.87 -30.37 -28.05
N LEU A 151 -13.76 -30.77 -27.44
CA LEU A 151 -12.81 -31.67 -28.11
C LEU A 151 -13.45 -33.04 -28.27
N THR A 152 -13.46 -33.58 -29.49
CA THR A 152 -14.18 -34.83 -29.80
C THR A 152 -13.25 -35.92 -30.33
N ILE A 153 -13.65 -37.18 -30.14
CA ILE A 153 -13.04 -38.36 -30.76
C ILE A 153 -14.14 -39.31 -31.26
N SER A 154 -13.98 -39.78 -32.50
CA SER A 154 -14.89 -40.77 -33.07
C SER A 154 -14.74 -42.13 -32.39
N LYS A 155 -15.84 -42.90 -32.30
CA LYS A 155 -15.84 -44.26 -31.74
C LYS A 155 -14.74 -45.16 -32.32
N SER A 156 -14.53 -45.16 -33.63
CA SER A 156 -13.52 -46.00 -34.29
C SER A 156 -12.09 -45.62 -33.89
N LYS A 157 -11.75 -44.33 -33.82
CA LYS A 157 -10.46 -43.86 -33.31
C LYS A 157 -10.27 -44.23 -31.83
N LEU A 158 -11.30 -44.05 -30.99
CA LEU A 158 -11.22 -44.40 -29.57
C LEU A 158 -11.00 -45.92 -29.37
N GLU A 159 -11.76 -46.75 -30.07
CA GLU A 159 -11.58 -48.23 -30.02
C GLU A 159 -10.21 -48.65 -30.51
N ASN A 160 -9.66 -47.98 -31.53
CA ASN A 160 -8.31 -48.23 -32.02
C ASN A 160 -7.23 -47.88 -30.97
N VAL A 161 -7.36 -46.74 -30.27
CA VAL A 161 -6.47 -46.36 -29.16
C VAL A 161 -6.51 -47.41 -28.05
N LEU A 162 -7.71 -47.83 -27.64
CA LEU A 162 -7.89 -48.81 -26.56
C LEU A 162 -7.36 -50.21 -26.94
N ASN A 163 -7.62 -50.68 -28.16
CA ASN A 163 -7.29 -52.04 -28.57
C ASN A 163 -5.82 -52.24 -28.98
N LYS A 164 -5.14 -51.21 -29.52
CA LYS A 164 -3.75 -51.35 -30.01
C LYS A 164 -2.68 -51.20 -28.94
N GLN A 165 -2.98 -50.50 -27.84
CA GLN A 165 -1.94 -50.05 -26.92
C GLN A 165 -2.11 -50.54 -25.48
N PHE A 166 -3.25 -51.14 -25.12
CA PHE A 166 -3.54 -51.52 -23.74
C PHE A 166 -4.20 -52.89 -23.68
N SER A 167 -3.58 -53.87 -23.00
CA SER A 167 -4.02 -55.26 -23.12
C SER A 167 -5.15 -55.66 -22.18
N HIS A 168 -5.35 -55.10 -20.98
CA HIS A 168 -6.46 -55.52 -20.10
C HIS A 168 -6.95 -54.38 -19.17
N GLY A 169 -8.26 -54.04 -19.22
CA GLY A 169 -8.97 -53.38 -18.11
C GLY A 169 -9.70 -52.06 -18.38
N VAL A 170 -9.37 -51.28 -19.42
CA VAL A 170 -10.00 -49.98 -19.71
C VAL A 170 -10.97 -50.10 -20.90
N THR A 171 -12.27 -49.91 -20.65
CA THR A 171 -13.33 -49.92 -21.67
C THR A 171 -13.87 -48.52 -21.92
N LYS A 172 -14.48 -48.30 -23.11
CA LYS A 172 -15.14 -47.01 -23.44
C LYS A 172 -16.29 -46.70 -22.48
N GLU A 173 -17.06 -47.71 -22.06
CA GLU A 173 -18.10 -47.59 -21.04
C GLU A 173 -17.48 -47.16 -19.70
N GLY A 174 -16.36 -47.77 -19.30
CA GLY A 174 -15.65 -47.43 -18.08
C GLY A 174 -15.01 -46.04 -18.07
N LEU A 175 -14.69 -45.46 -19.24
CA LEU A 175 -14.24 -44.06 -19.36
C LEU A 175 -15.40 -43.07 -19.22
N VAL A 176 -16.60 -43.44 -19.70
CA VAL A 176 -17.81 -42.63 -19.56
C VAL A 176 -18.35 -42.68 -18.12
N GLU A 177 -18.39 -43.87 -17.50
CA GLU A 177 -18.79 -44.06 -16.10
C GLU A 177 -17.91 -43.29 -15.11
N ARG A 178 -16.61 -43.17 -15.43
CA ARG A 178 -15.64 -42.38 -14.65
C ARG A 178 -15.63 -40.89 -15.00
N ASP A 179 -16.57 -40.45 -15.83
CA ASP A 179 -16.71 -39.06 -16.30
C ASP A 179 -15.50 -38.48 -17.05
N ILE A 180 -14.59 -39.33 -17.55
CA ILE A 180 -13.40 -38.90 -18.31
C ILE A 180 -13.84 -38.43 -19.70
N LEU A 181 -14.78 -39.17 -20.31
CA LEU A 181 -15.40 -38.84 -21.58
C LEU A 181 -16.92 -38.69 -21.41
N GLY A 182 -17.52 -37.81 -22.17
CA GLY A 182 -18.96 -37.80 -22.41
C GLY A 182 -19.30 -38.39 -23.77
N LEU A 183 -20.56 -38.81 -23.95
CA LEU A 183 -21.09 -39.26 -25.23
C LEU A 183 -22.18 -38.28 -25.68
N ASP A 184 -22.03 -37.71 -26.86
CA ASP A 184 -23.12 -36.98 -27.49
C ASP A 184 -24.05 -37.97 -28.18
N SER A 185 -25.25 -38.13 -27.62
CA SER A 185 -26.27 -39.05 -28.14
C SER A 185 -26.77 -38.69 -29.55
N LYS A 186 -26.61 -37.44 -30.01
CA LYS A 186 -27.05 -37.00 -31.34
C LYS A 186 -26.01 -37.28 -32.43
N SER A 187 -24.74 -36.98 -32.16
CA SER A 187 -23.66 -37.16 -33.14
C SER A 187 -22.95 -38.51 -33.04
N GLY A 188 -23.12 -39.24 -31.93
CA GLY A 188 -22.40 -40.49 -31.65
C GLY A 188 -20.91 -40.30 -31.38
N LEU A 189 -20.46 -39.06 -31.20
CA LEU A 189 -19.08 -38.70 -30.87
C LEU A 189 -18.86 -38.71 -29.36
N TYR A 190 -17.67 -39.17 -28.96
CA TYR A 190 -17.20 -38.98 -27.59
C TYR A 190 -16.58 -37.59 -27.47
N TYR A 191 -16.79 -36.91 -26.36
CA TYR A 191 -16.17 -35.62 -26.08
C TYR A 191 -15.35 -35.66 -24.79
N TRP A 192 -14.24 -34.94 -24.80
CA TRP A 192 -13.37 -34.76 -23.64
C TRP A 192 -14.10 -33.97 -22.55
N LYS A 193 -14.19 -34.53 -21.34
CA LYS A 193 -14.75 -33.82 -20.18
C LYS A 193 -13.69 -33.13 -19.32
N GLY A 194 -12.42 -33.54 -19.39
CA GLY A 194 -11.33 -32.90 -18.63
C GLY A 194 -11.57 -32.87 -17.12
N ASN A 195 -11.94 -34.01 -16.53
CA ASN A 195 -12.42 -34.10 -15.14
C ASN A 195 -11.31 -34.29 -14.08
N GLU A 196 -11.72 -34.72 -12.88
CA GLU A 196 -10.86 -35.07 -11.73
C GLU A 196 -9.68 -36.00 -12.07
N TYR A 197 -9.83 -36.93 -13.01
CA TYR A 197 -8.73 -37.81 -13.42
C TYR A 197 -7.62 -37.06 -14.15
N SER A 198 -7.96 -36.20 -15.11
CA SER A 198 -6.97 -35.34 -15.78
C SER A 198 -6.33 -34.36 -14.80
N ARG A 199 -7.07 -33.87 -13.80
CA ARG A 199 -6.52 -33.03 -12.73
C ARG A 199 -5.50 -33.78 -11.88
N HIS A 200 -5.81 -34.97 -11.38
CA HIS A 200 -4.87 -35.71 -10.51
C HIS A 200 -3.70 -36.37 -11.27
N LEU A 201 -3.83 -36.57 -12.58
CA LEU A 201 -2.80 -37.15 -13.46
C LEU A 201 -2.14 -36.14 -14.41
N ARG A 202 -2.39 -34.83 -14.22
CA ARG A 202 -1.95 -33.76 -15.14
C ARG A 202 -0.45 -33.79 -15.44
N ASN A 203 0.37 -34.04 -14.43
CA ASN A 203 1.82 -34.09 -14.55
C ASN A 203 2.28 -35.35 -15.31
N GLU A 204 1.72 -36.52 -15.00
CA GLU A 204 2.01 -37.76 -15.75
C GLU A 204 1.58 -37.66 -17.21
N ILE A 205 0.39 -37.13 -17.49
CA ILE A 205 -0.14 -36.95 -18.84
C ILE A 205 0.77 -36.03 -19.64
N ALA A 206 1.16 -34.89 -19.05
CA ALA A 206 2.06 -33.92 -19.67
C ALA A 206 3.45 -34.51 -19.95
N SER A 207 4.06 -35.16 -18.96
CA SER A 207 5.36 -35.81 -19.12
C SER A 207 5.33 -36.93 -20.17
N THR A 208 4.25 -37.70 -20.22
CA THR A 208 4.07 -38.75 -21.24
C THR A 208 3.88 -38.16 -22.64
N LEU A 209 3.08 -37.10 -22.78
CA LEU A 209 2.89 -36.37 -24.04
C LEU A 209 4.23 -35.84 -24.57
N TRP A 210 5.05 -35.26 -23.68
CA TRP A 210 6.37 -34.74 -24.02
C TRP A 210 7.30 -35.82 -24.59
N LEU A 211 7.38 -36.97 -23.92
CA LEU A 211 8.23 -38.09 -24.35
C LEU A 211 7.79 -38.67 -25.69
N ILE A 212 6.49 -38.71 -25.98
CA ILE A 212 5.96 -39.21 -27.25
C ILE A 212 6.27 -38.26 -28.42
N LEU A 213 6.23 -36.94 -28.17
CA LEU A 213 6.33 -35.93 -29.22
C LEU A 213 7.77 -35.57 -29.62
N GLY A 214 8.77 -35.97 -28.84
CA GLY A 214 10.18 -35.78 -29.21
C GLY A 214 11.16 -35.80 -28.05
N GLY A 215 10.69 -35.59 -26.81
CA GLY A 215 11.54 -35.62 -25.63
C GLY A 215 12.72 -34.64 -25.71
N GLU A 216 13.91 -35.10 -25.34
CA GLU A 216 15.14 -34.28 -25.28
C GLU A 216 15.53 -33.67 -26.65
N GLU A 217 15.10 -34.26 -27.76
CA GLU A 217 15.42 -33.84 -29.12
C GLU A 217 14.32 -32.98 -29.77
N ALA A 218 13.26 -32.62 -29.02
CA ALA A 218 12.17 -31.81 -29.54
C ALA A 218 12.64 -30.40 -29.97
N THR A 219 12.12 -29.93 -31.11
CA THR A 219 12.28 -28.56 -31.59
C THR A 219 11.13 -27.68 -31.12
N LEU A 220 11.20 -26.37 -31.40
CA LEU A 220 10.11 -25.44 -31.11
C LEU A 220 8.79 -25.84 -31.80
N LYS A 221 8.86 -26.52 -32.95
CA LYS A 221 7.65 -27.00 -33.66
C LYS A 221 6.98 -28.14 -32.89
N GLU A 222 7.72 -29.15 -32.45
CA GLU A 222 7.14 -30.21 -31.59
C GLU A 222 6.65 -29.63 -30.26
N PHE A 223 7.35 -28.64 -29.69
CA PHE A 223 6.90 -27.97 -28.47
C PHE A 223 5.57 -27.21 -28.66
N ARG A 224 5.35 -26.52 -29.78
CA ARG A 224 4.05 -25.88 -30.08
C ARG A 224 2.92 -26.90 -30.16
N ILE A 225 3.18 -28.07 -30.74
CA ILE A 225 2.22 -29.17 -30.80
C ILE A 225 1.94 -29.70 -29.38
N TYR A 226 2.99 -29.96 -28.60
CA TYR A 226 2.87 -30.37 -27.19
C TYR A 226 2.05 -29.36 -26.38
N PHE A 227 2.37 -28.07 -26.49
CA PHE A 227 1.69 -27.01 -25.77
C PHE A 227 0.21 -26.89 -26.18
N LYS A 228 -0.08 -27.01 -27.48
CA LYS A 228 -1.46 -27.03 -27.98
C LYS A 228 -2.29 -28.16 -27.37
N TYR A 229 -1.72 -29.36 -27.23
CA TYR A 229 -2.41 -30.49 -26.61
C TYR A 229 -2.69 -30.26 -25.13
N ILE A 230 -1.70 -29.82 -24.35
CA ILE A 230 -1.91 -29.58 -22.91
C ILE A 230 -2.86 -28.40 -22.67
N HIS A 231 -2.69 -27.29 -23.40
CA HIS A 231 -3.51 -26.09 -23.19
C HIS A 231 -4.94 -26.32 -23.67
N GLY A 232 -5.13 -26.89 -24.85
CA GLY A 232 -6.47 -27.12 -25.40
C GLY A 232 -7.25 -28.20 -24.66
N ALA A 233 -6.58 -29.22 -24.08
CA ALA A 233 -7.22 -30.22 -23.22
C ALA A 233 -7.34 -29.80 -21.75
N GLU A 234 -6.97 -28.55 -21.43
CA GLU A 234 -7.01 -27.94 -20.09
C GLU A 234 -6.16 -28.71 -19.04
N ILE A 235 -5.02 -29.24 -19.46
CA ILE A 235 -4.03 -29.89 -18.60
C ILE A 235 -3.11 -28.84 -17.99
N TRP A 236 -3.37 -28.50 -16.73
CA TRP A 236 -2.58 -27.53 -15.96
C TRP A 236 -1.33 -28.19 -15.37
N VAL A 237 -0.16 -27.94 -15.94
CA VAL A 237 1.09 -28.61 -15.50
C VAL A 237 1.67 -27.93 -14.26
N ASP A 238 1.96 -28.69 -13.21
CA ASP A 238 2.56 -28.16 -11.97
C ASP A 238 3.97 -28.68 -11.69
N ASP A 239 4.23 -29.97 -11.94
CA ASP A 239 5.53 -30.58 -11.64
C ASP A 239 5.85 -31.72 -12.62
N VAL A 240 6.70 -31.43 -13.59
CA VAL A 240 7.23 -32.42 -14.54
C VAL A 240 8.58 -33.01 -14.11
N ASP A 241 9.28 -32.37 -13.17
CA ASP A 241 10.61 -32.80 -12.70
C ASP A 241 10.53 -34.11 -11.93
N SER A 242 9.40 -34.36 -11.26
CA SER A 242 9.11 -35.66 -10.63
C SER A 242 8.99 -36.83 -11.62
N PHE A 243 8.82 -36.59 -12.92
CA PHE A 243 8.53 -37.62 -13.93
C PHE A 243 9.50 -37.66 -15.11
N LEU A 244 10.31 -36.62 -15.31
CA LEU A 244 11.21 -36.48 -16.45
C LEU A 244 12.66 -36.39 -16.01
N SER A 245 13.57 -36.74 -16.92
CA SER A 245 15.00 -36.49 -16.72
C SER A 245 15.28 -34.98 -16.68
N HIS A 246 16.37 -34.60 -16.02
CA HIS A 246 16.85 -33.21 -16.02
C HIS A 246 17.01 -32.62 -17.43
N LYS A 247 17.48 -33.42 -18.38
CA LYS A 247 17.65 -32.97 -19.78
C LYS A 247 16.32 -32.62 -20.42
N ASN A 248 15.29 -33.44 -20.19
CA ASN A 248 13.93 -33.17 -20.68
C ASN A 248 13.35 -31.90 -20.04
N THR A 249 13.42 -31.75 -18.72
CA THR A 249 12.89 -30.56 -18.04
C THR A 249 13.60 -29.28 -18.46
N SER A 250 14.93 -29.33 -18.62
CA SER A 250 15.71 -28.22 -19.17
C SER A 250 15.26 -27.85 -20.59
N LYS A 251 15.02 -28.85 -21.44
CA LYS A 251 14.58 -28.62 -22.83
C LYS A 251 13.18 -28.03 -22.90
N ILE A 252 12.25 -28.51 -22.07
CA ILE A 252 10.90 -27.95 -21.93
C ILE A 252 11.00 -26.47 -21.53
N CYS A 253 11.82 -26.14 -20.53
CA CYS A 253 12.02 -24.77 -20.06
C CYS A 253 12.58 -23.86 -21.16
N GLU A 254 13.62 -24.30 -21.87
CA GLU A 254 14.24 -23.59 -23.00
C GLU A 254 13.20 -23.27 -24.09
N LEU A 255 12.42 -24.26 -24.52
CA LEU A 255 11.43 -24.09 -25.58
C LEU A 255 10.21 -23.27 -25.14
N ALA A 256 9.79 -23.38 -23.87
CA ALA A 256 8.74 -22.53 -23.29
C ALA A 256 9.15 -21.06 -23.31
N ALA A 257 10.38 -20.76 -22.89
CA ALA A 257 10.94 -19.41 -22.93
C ALA A 257 11.10 -18.93 -24.39
N SER A 258 11.54 -19.79 -25.31
CA SER A 258 11.62 -19.47 -26.73
C SER A 258 10.26 -19.17 -27.35
N LEU A 259 9.21 -19.90 -26.97
CA LEU A 259 7.84 -19.68 -27.46
C LEU A 259 7.35 -18.28 -27.05
N LEU A 260 7.45 -17.94 -25.76
CA LEU A 260 7.07 -16.62 -25.24
C LEU A 260 7.88 -15.49 -25.90
N ASN A 261 9.19 -15.67 -26.09
CA ASN A 261 10.02 -14.68 -26.76
C ASN A 261 9.64 -14.47 -28.22
N SER A 262 9.15 -15.52 -28.90
CA SER A 262 8.76 -15.47 -30.31
C SER A 262 7.33 -14.97 -30.55
N GLU A 263 6.52 -14.78 -29.51
CA GLU A 263 5.12 -14.34 -29.66
C GLU A 263 5.05 -12.84 -29.97
N GLY A 264 4.46 -12.53 -31.13
CA GLY A 264 4.33 -11.16 -31.62
C GLY A 264 3.31 -10.33 -30.86
N ASP A 265 2.20 -10.92 -30.39
CA ASP A 265 1.18 -10.17 -29.64
C ASP A 265 1.70 -9.62 -28.30
N LEU A 266 2.74 -10.24 -27.74
CA LEU A 266 3.32 -9.83 -26.46
C LEU A 266 4.25 -8.62 -26.58
N LEU A 267 4.67 -8.24 -27.79
CA LEU A 267 5.48 -7.05 -28.01
C LEU A 267 4.66 -5.79 -27.71
N LYS A 268 5.29 -4.85 -26.99
CA LYS A 268 4.69 -3.55 -26.69
C LYS A 268 4.26 -2.85 -27.97
N SER A 269 3.10 -2.21 -27.92
CA SER A 269 2.51 -1.49 -29.04
C SER A 269 1.99 -0.11 -28.59
N PRO A 270 1.85 0.87 -29.49
CA PRO A 270 1.19 2.14 -29.15
C PRO A 270 -0.25 1.95 -28.63
N ASP A 271 -0.92 0.89 -29.10
CA ASP A 271 -2.29 0.54 -28.72
C ASP A 271 -2.37 -0.46 -27.54
N GLU A 272 -1.33 -0.58 -26.71
CA GLU A 272 -1.28 -1.62 -25.69
C GLU A 272 -2.43 -1.53 -24.69
N PHE A 273 -2.82 -0.32 -24.28
CA PHE A 273 -3.99 -0.15 -23.41
C PHE A 273 -5.31 -0.49 -24.09
N ASN A 274 -5.44 -0.28 -25.41
CA ASN A 274 -6.62 -0.69 -26.17
C ASN A 274 -6.77 -2.22 -26.16
N LYS A 275 -5.68 -2.97 -26.37
CA LYS A 275 -5.68 -4.44 -26.23
C LYS A 275 -6.15 -4.88 -24.84
N ILE A 276 -5.68 -4.21 -23.78
CA ILE A 276 -6.09 -4.48 -22.40
C ILE A 276 -7.58 -4.18 -22.21
N TRP A 277 -8.04 -3.02 -22.67
CA TRP A 277 -9.43 -2.57 -22.52
C TRP A 277 -10.41 -3.56 -23.14
N LEU A 278 -10.10 -4.06 -24.35
CA LEU A 278 -10.97 -4.98 -25.08
C LEU A 278 -10.93 -6.42 -24.53
N ASP A 279 -9.94 -6.79 -23.73
CA ASP A 279 -9.72 -8.18 -23.31
C ASP A 279 -9.80 -8.45 -21.80
N ALA A 280 -9.73 -7.41 -20.98
CA ALA A 280 -9.87 -7.56 -19.54
C ALA A 280 -11.31 -7.98 -19.17
N ASN A 281 -11.43 -9.02 -18.36
CA ASN A 281 -12.72 -9.61 -18.01
C ASN A 281 -13.69 -8.62 -17.34
N SER A 282 -13.17 -7.65 -16.59
CA SER A 282 -13.99 -6.60 -15.95
C SER A 282 -14.68 -5.67 -16.93
N TYR A 283 -14.15 -5.54 -18.14
CA TYR A 283 -14.63 -4.62 -19.16
C TYR A 283 -15.56 -5.30 -20.17
N GLN A 284 -15.80 -6.61 -20.03
CA GLN A 284 -16.59 -7.39 -20.99
C GLN A 284 -18.03 -6.88 -21.20
N HIS A 285 -18.58 -6.14 -20.23
CA HIS A 285 -19.94 -5.58 -20.29
C HIS A 285 -19.98 -4.08 -20.59
N ILE A 286 -18.83 -3.45 -20.85
CA ILE A 286 -18.79 -2.06 -21.30
C ILE A 286 -19.37 -1.99 -22.71
N ASP A 287 -20.13 -0.93 -23.01
CA ASP A 287 -20.64 -0.69 -24.36
C ASP A 287 -19.45 -0.55 -25.33
N ILE A 288 -19.45 -1.35 -26.40
CA ILE A 288 -18.43 -1.37 -27.47
C ILE A 288 -18.22 0.01 -28.11
N LYS A 289 -19.18 0.93 -27.99
CA LYS A 289 -19.09 2.32 -28.50
C LYS A 289 -18.36 3.28 -27.56
N THR A 290 -18.08 2.86 -26.33
CA THR A 290 -17.39 3.71 -25.36
C THR A 290 -16.01 4.07 -25.88
N GLU A 291 -15.69 5.36 -25.88
CA GLU A 291 -14.35 5.84 -26.25
C GLU A 291 -13.30 5.23 -25.32
N ILE A 292 -12.28 4.60 -25.91
CA ILE A 292 -11.22 3.94 -25.15
C ILE A 292 -10.20 5.00 -24.69
N PRO A 293 -9.91 5.10 -23.39
CA PRO A 293 -8.93 6.06 -22.88
C PRO A 293 -7.53 5.86 -23.47
N VAL A 294 -6.80 6.97 -23.68
CA VAL A 294 -5.39 6.93 -24.07
C VAL A 294 -4.54 6.88 -22.80
N VAL A 295 -3.81 5.78 -22.60
CA VAL A 295 -2.97 5.55 -21.42
C VAL A 295 -1.56 5.18 -21.85
N GLU A 296 -0.59 5.97 -21.42
CA GLU A 296 0.84 5.74 -21.69
C GLU A 296 1.55 5.18 -20.44
N PHE A 297 2.39 4.17 -20.66
CA PHE A 297 3.20 3.53 -19.62
C PHE A 297 4.68 3.88 -19.82
N ASN A 298 5.44 3.96 -18.72
CA ASN A 298 6.89 4.20 -18.80
C ASN A 298 7.61 2.86 -19.01
N TYR A 299 8.39 2.72 -20.09
CA TYR A 299 9.12 1.49 -20.42
C TYR A 299 10.64 1.60 -20.27
N GLU A 300 11.16 2.65 -19.59
CA GLU A 300 12.59 2.90 -19.39
C GLU A 300 13.28 1.79 -18.59
N SER A 301 12.63 1.32 -17.52
CA SER A 301 13.09 0.19 -16.72
C SER A 301 11.91 -0.66 -16.24
N ALA A 302 12.19 -1.87 -15.75
CA ALA A 302 11.16 -2.74 -15.17
C ALA A 302 10.47 -2.08 -13.96
N LEU A 303 11.23 -1.34 -13.15
CA LEU A 303 10.69 -0.61 -12.00
C LEU A 303 9.77 0.53 -12.45
N ASP A 304 10.20 1.33 -13.43
CA ASP A 304 9.41 2.47 -13.94
C ASP A 304 8.11 1.99 -14.61
N PHE A 305 8.17 0.85 -15.31
CA PHE A 305 6.97 0.20 -15.85
C PHE A 305 6.00 -0.20 -14.75
N ILE A 306 6.47 -0.92 -13.71
CA ILE A 306 5.63 -1.31 -12.57
C ILE A 306 5.04 -0.08 -11.87
N GLU A 307 5.81 0.99 -11.67
CA GLU A 307 5.32 2.25 -11.09
C GLU A 307 4.23 2.89 -11.96
N SER A 308 4.43 2.93 -13.28
CA SER A 308 3.46 3.51 -14.21
C SER A 308 2.14 2.71 -14.25
N VAL A 309 2.20 1.38 -14.20
CA VAL A 309 1.00 0.54 -14.12
C VAL A 309 0.26 0.79 -12.80
N ASN A 310 0.97 0.82 -11.67
CA ASN A 310 0.34 1.08 -10.37
C ASN A 310 -0.29 2.49 -10.29
N TYR A 311 0.35 3.50 -10.89
CA TYR A 311 -0.21 4.85 -11.00
C TYR A 311 -1.57 4.85 -11.74
N HIS A 312 -1.68 4.13 -12.86
CA HIS A 312 -2.92 4.08 -13.64
C HIS A 312 -4.01 3.17 -13.04
N LYS A 313 -3.65 2.24 -12.15
CA LYS A 313 -4.60 1.31 -11.53
C LYS A 313 -5.65 1.96 -10.64
N TRP A 314 -5.38 3.16 -10.11
CA TRP A 314 -6.38 3.93 -9.36
C TRP A 314 -7.67 4.15 -10.16
N GLN A 315 -7.55 4.42 -11.47
CA GLN A 315 -8.69 4.56 -12.38
C GLN A 315 -9.00 3.23 -13.10
N PHE A 316 -7.96 2.56 -13.61
CA PHE A 316 -8.09 1.37 -14.45
C PHE A 316 -7.62 0.13 -13.70
N HIS A 317 -8.50 -0.37 -12.83
CA HIS A 317 -8.16 -1.41 -11.85
C HIS A 317 -7.52 -2.66 -12.47
N ASN A 318 -7.87 -2.99 -13.72
CA ASN A 318 -7.37 -4.17 -14.44
C ASN A 318 -6.27 -3.86 -15.48
N ALA A 319 -5.57 -2.72 -15.37
CA ALA A 319 -4.41 -2.43 -16.22
C ALA A 319 -3.37 -3.56 -16.10
N PHE A 320 -3.12 -4.25 -17.22
CA PHE A 320 -2.24 -5.43 -17.34
C PHE A 320 -2.61 -6.67 -16.52
N ASP A 321 -3.74 -6.68 -15.80
CA ASP A 321 -4.20 -7.86 -15.06
C ASP A 321 -4.74 -8.94 -16.02
N TYR A 322 -5.71 -9.75 -15.57
CA TYR A 322 -6.17 -10.91 -16.31
C TYR A 322 -6.74 -10.56 -17.69
N GLN A 323 -6.02 -10.97 -18.74
CA GLN A 323 -6.38 -10.87 -20.15
C GLN A 323 -6.62 -12.27 -20.72
N ARG A 324 -7.85 -12.56 -21.15
CA ARG A 324 -8.24 -13.93 -21.49
C ARG A 324 -7.39 -14.52 -22.61
N THR A 325 -7.15 -13.75 -23.67
CA THR A 325 -6.39 -14.25 -24.84
C THR A 325 -4.94 -14.57 -24.52
N ARG A 326 -4.33 -13.85 -23.57
CA ARG A 326 -2.93 -14.03 -23.15
C ARG A 326 -2.78 -14.95 -21.93
N SER A 327 -3.88 -15.50 -21.42
CA SER A 327 -3.89 -16.34 -20.21
C SER A 327 -3.02 -17.61 -20.30
N TYR A 328 -2.78 -18.12 -21.52
CA TYR A 328 -1.88 -19.26 -21.74
C TYR A 328 -0.45 -18.99 -21.26
N CYS A 329 -0.01 -17.73 -21.23
CA CYS A 329 1.31 -17.33 -20.73
C CYS A 329 1.53 -17.76 -19.28
N HIS A 330 0.49 -17.75 -18.42
CA HIS A 330 0.63 -18.20 -17.04
C HIS A 330 1.09 -19.67 -16.95
N SER A 331 0.60 -20.54 -17.84
CA SER A 331 1.02 -21.94 -17.88
C SER A 331 2.48 -22.08 -18.31
N LEU A 332 2.92 -21.30 -19.30
CA LEU A 332 4.31 -21.29 -19.75
C LEU A 332 5.25 -20.71 -18.69
N LEU A 333 4.87 -19.61 -18.04
CA LEU A 333 5.64 -19.00 -16.95
C LEU A 333 5.81 -19.96 -15.78
N ARG A 334 4.76 -20.71 -15.40
CA ARG A 334 4.85 -21.75 -14.37
C ARG A 334 5.85 -22.84 -14.75
N ILE A 335 5.78 -23.35 -15.97
CA ILE A 335 6.74 -24.33 -16.50
C ILE A 335 8.17 -23.79 -16.41
N ILE A 336 8.38 -22.53 -16.80
CA ILE A 336 9.69 -21.87 -16.71
C ILE A 336 10.14 -21.81 -15.25
N VAL A 337 9.39 -21.17 -14.36
CA VAL A 337 9.78 -20.97 -12.95
C VAL A 337 10.06 -22.29 -12.24
N ALA A 338 9.26 -23.34 -12.47
CA ALA A 338 9.46 -24.63 -11.83
C ALA A 338 10.75 -25.33 -12.25
N ASN A 339 11.22 -25.11 -13.50
CA ASN A 339 12.33 -25.86 -14.09
C ASN A 339 13.60 -25.02 -14.30
N ASP A 340 13.54 -23.70 -14.11
CA ASP A 340 14.66 -22.75 -14.27
C ASP A 340 15.64 -22.76 -13.09
N THR A 341 15.91 -23.95 -12.53
CA THR A 341 16.57 -24.10 -11.22
C THR A 341 18.08 -24.35 -11.30
N LYS A 342 18.64 -24.62 -12.49
CA LYS A 342 20.00 -25.19 -12.64
C LYS A 342 20.80 -24.69 -13.87
N HIS A 343 20.69 -23.40 -14.20
CA HIS A 343 21.71 -22.67 -14.97
C HIS A 343 22.86 -22.21 -14.05
N PRO A 344 24.03 -21.75 -14.56
CA PRO A 344 25.07 -21.14 -13.73
C PRO A 344 24.52 -20.02 -12.84
N THR A 345 23.47 -19.35 -13.32
CA THR A 345 22.63 -18.40 -12.58
C THR A 345 21.24 -19.01 -12.42
N LYS A 346 20.76 -19.20 -11.19
CA LYS A 346 19.40 -19.71 -10.94
C LYS A 346 18.34 -18.70 -11.41
N TYR A 347 17.25 -19.20 -11.98
CA TYR A 347 16.13 -18.42 -12.50
C TYR A 347 16.50 -17.44 -13.62
N GLU A 348 17.47 -17.78 -14.47
CA GLU A 348 17.96 -16.90 -15.55
C GLU A 348 16.84 -16.43 -16.50
N ASN A 349 15.92 -17.31 -16.90
CA ASN A 349 14.81 -16.95 -17.77
C ASN A 349 13.83 -16.01 -17.06
N VAL A 350 13.57 -16.25 -15.77
CA VAL A 350 12.73 -15.36 -14.95
C VAL A 350 13.33 -13.96 -14.87
N LEU A 351 14.64 -13.84 -14.57
CA LEU A 351 15.33 -12.55 -14.52
C LEU A 351 15.27 -11.83 -15.88
N ARG A 352 15.48 -12.57 -16.98
CA ARG A 352 15.38 -12.01 -18.34
C ARG A 352 13.99 -11.48 -18.66
N ILE A 353 12.94 -12.23 -18.30
CA ILE A 353 11.55 -11.80 -18.53
C ILE A 353 11.21 -10.56 -17.71
N LEU A 354 11.62 -10.50 -16.43
CA LEU A 354 11.37 -9.33 -15.58
C LEU A 354 12.09 -8.07 -16.08
N ASN A 355 13.25 -8.22 -16.73
CA ASN A 355 13.99 -7.11 -17.31
C ASN A 355 13.47 -6.67 -18.70
N ASP A 356 12.63 -7.47 -19.36
CA ASP A 356 12.21 -7.20 -20.74
C ASP A 356 10.98 -6.28 -20.82
N THR A 357 11.20 -4.97 -20.82
CA THR A 357 10.12 -3.97 -21.00
C THR A 357 9.55 -3.97 -22.42
N SER A 358 10.12 -4.70 -23.38
CA SER A 358 9.53 -4.87 -24.71
C SER A 358 8.34 -5.83 -24.69
N ARG A 359 8.19 -6.65 -23.64
CA ARG A 359 7.06 -7.58 -23.43
C ARG A 359 6.35 -7.31 -22.10
N PRO A 360 5.67 -6.15 -21.97
CA PRO A 360 5.16 -5.67 -20.69
C PRO A 360 4.14 -6.59 -20.01
N PHE A 361 3.36 -7.33 -20.81
CA PHE A 361 2.42 -8.32 -20.27
C PHE A 361 3.12 -9.43 -19.48
N LEU A 362 4.22 -9.97 -20.01
CA LEU A 362 4.97 -11.04 -19.35
C LEU A 362 5.63 -10.53 -18.06
N LEU A 363 6.23 -9.34 -18.13
CA LEU A 363 6.84 -8.68 -16.97
C LEU A 363 5.81 -8.51 -15.84
N TRP A 364 4.66 -7.88 -16.15
CA TRP A 364 3.61 -7.64 -15.16
C TRP A 364 3.03 -8.93 -14.59
N THR A 365 2.77 -9.91 -15.46
CA THR A 365 2.22 -11.20 -15.08
C THR A 365 3.17 -11.94 -14.14
N LEU A 366 4.45 -12.05 -14.51
CA LEU A 366 5.45 -12.71 -13.69
C LEU A 366 5.69 -11.98 -12.37
N TYR A 367 5.67 -10.64 -12.36
CA TYR A 367 5.72 -9.83 -11.14
C TYR A 367 4.57 -10.18 -10.18
N CYS A 368 3.34 -10.32 -10.69
CA CYS A 368 2.17 -10.71 -9.89
C CYS A 368 2.23 -12.18 -9.44
N ASP A 369 2.67 -13.10 -10.30
CA ASP A 369 2.75 -14.53 -10.01
C ASP A 369 3.85 -14.82 -8.96
N ILE A 370 4.96 -14.08 -8.95
CA ILE A 370 5.98 -14.18 -7.88
C ILE A 370 5.40 -13.82 -6.51
N GLN A 371 4.54 -12.80 -6.44
CA GLN A 371 3.89 -12.43 -5.18
C GLN A 371 2.99 -13.57 -4.66
N ARG A 372 2.21 -14.21 -5.54
CA ARG A 372 1.12 -15.11 -5.16
C ARG A 372 1.51 -16.58 -5.08
N GLU A 373 2.43 -17.02 -5.93
CA GLU A 373 2.73 -18.45 -6.13
C GLU A 373 4.23 -18.76 -6.07
N PHE A 374 5.09 -17.83 -6.50
CA PHE A 374 6.52 -18.07 -6.64
C PHE A 374 7.38 -17.22 -5.71
N SER A 375 6.94 -16.98 -4.47
CA SER A 375 7.64 -16.09 -3.53
C SER A 375 9.08 -16.53 -3.23
N PHE A 376 9.38 -17.83 -3.38
CA PHE A 376 10.74 -18.39 -3.27
C PHE A 376 11.73 -17.84 -4.32
N VAL A 377 11.27 -17.22 -5.40
CA VAL A 377 12.09 -16.56 -6.42
C VAL A 377 12.67 -15.22 -5.92
N ILE A 378 11.97 -14.53 -5.00
CA ILE A 378 12.31 -13.16 -4.56
C ILE A 378 13.79 -12.98 -4.20
N PRO A 379 14.46 -13.88 -3.44
CA PRO A 379 15.87 -13.70 -3.08
C PRO A 379 16.80 -13.71 -4.28
N TYR A 380 16.47 -14.43 -5.35
CA TYR A 380 17.29 -14.49 -6.56
C TYR A 380 17.20 -13.23 -7.41
N LEU A 381 16.18 -12.39 -7.21
CA LEU A 381 16.16 -11.05 -7.80
C LEU A 381 17.31 -10.17 -7.28
N LEU A 382 17.89 -10.51 -6.12
CA LEU A 382 19.02 -9.77 -5.55
C LEU A 382 20.34 -9.97 -6.30
N THR A 383 20.39 -10.87 -7.29
CA THR A 383 21.59 -11.10 -8.11
C THR A 383 21.71 -10.12 -9.28
N ASP A 384 20.64 -9.35 -9.55
CA ASP A 384 20.55 -8.36 -10.62
C ASP A 384 20.24 -6.98 -10.02
N THR A 385 21.11 -6.00 -10.27
CA THR A 385 21.00 -4.66 -9.70
C THR A 385 19.71 -3.92 -10.08
N GLU A 386 19.15 -4.17 -11.26
CA GLU A 386 17.89 -3.55 -11.71
C GLU A 386 16.65 -4.14 -11.01
N LEU A 387 16.73 -5.41 -10.60
CA LEU A 387 15.62 -6.14 -9.99
C LEU A 387 15.62 -6.08 -8.45
N ILE A 388 16.72 -5.66 -7.82
CA ILE A 388 16.80 -5.49 -6.36
C ILE A 388 15.64 -4.63 -5.80
N PRO A 389 15.30 -3.43 -6.34
CA PRO A 389 14.16 -2.65 -5.84
C PRO A 389 12.83 -3.39 -5.96
N ILE A 390 12.66 -4.19 -7.03
CA ILE A 390 11.47 -5.01 -7.25
C ILE A 390 11.39 -6.13 -6.20
N ALA A 391 12.52 -6.73 -5.81
CA ALA A 391 12.60 -7.72 -4.75
C ALA A 391 12.08 -7.18 -3.40
N PHE A 392 12.48 -5.96 -3.03
CA PHE A 392 12.02 -5.29 -1.81
C PHE A 392 10.53 -4.91 -1.87
N ARG A 393 9.99 -4.62 -3.05
CA ARG A 393 8.54 -4.43 -3.23
C ARG A 393 7.76 -5.73 -3.09
N LEU A 394 8.29 -6.83 -3.63
CA LEU A 394 7.62 -8.13 -3.61
C LEU A 394 7.58 -8.74 -2.20
N ILE A 395 8.68 -8.64 -1.43
CA ILE A 395 8.72 -9.21 -0.07
C ILE A 395 7.68 -8.59 0.86
N ASP A 396 7.30 -7.32 0.65
CA ASP A 396 6.25 -6.68 1.46
C ASP A 396 4.85 -7.20 1.13
N LYS A 397 4.66 -7.66 -0.11
CA LYS A 397 3.39 -8.09 -0.66
C LYS A 397 3.10 -9.58 -0.46
N ILE A 398 4.04 -10.38 0.04
CA ILE A 398 3.76 -11.80 0.37
C ILE A 398 2.76 -11.89 1.51
N GLU A 399 2.01 -12.98 1.57
CA GLU A 399 1.18 -13.32 2.74
C GLU A 399 1.90 -14.42 3.51
N ILE A 400 1.97 -14.32 4.84
CA ILE A 400 2.58 -15.36 5.69
C ILE A 400 1.48 -16.35 6.05
N ASP A 401 1.77 -17.65 5.92
CA ASP A 401 0.82 -18.72 6.26
C ASP A 401 0.47 -18.68 7.76
N ASN A 402 -0.82 -18.66 8.08
CA ASN A 402 -1.28 -18.68 9.46
C ASN A 402 -0.90 -19.96 10.21
N VAL A 403 -0.62 -21.06 9.49
CA VAL A 403 -0.18 -22.34 10.07
C VAL A 403 1.21 -22.25 10.71
N VAL A 404 2.07 -21.36 10.22
CA VAL A 404 3.42 -21.17 10.79
C VAL A 404 3.44 -20.18 11.97
N LEU A 405 2.31 -19.53 12.25
CA LEU A 405 2.13 -18.58 13.34
C LEU A 405 1.57 -19.29 14.59
N SER A 406 1.72 -18.68 15.76
CA SER A 406 1.34 -19.33 17.03
C SER A 406 -0.15 -19.68 17.09
N GLU A 407 -0.53 -20.94 17.34
CA GLU A 407 -1.94 -21.37 17.33
C GLU A 407 -2.80 -20.69 18.42
N GLN A 408 -2.19 -20.32 19.55
CA GLN A 408 -2.86 -19.75 20.72
C GLN A 408 -3.01 -18.22 20.69
N SER A 409 -2.51 -17.54 19.66
CA SER A 409 -2.62 -16.09 19.55
C SER A 409 -3.95 -15.65 18.93
N ASN A 410 -4.43 -14.49 19.36
CA ASN A 410 -5.57 -13.83 18.71
C ASN A 410 -5.16 -13.26 17.34
N ASN A 411 -6.13 -12.85 16.53
CA ASN A 411 -5.88 -12.38 15.16
C ASN A 411 -4.90 -11.19 15.09
N ASP A 412 -5.02 -10.21 15.99
CA ASP A 412 -4.10 -9.06 16.02
C ASP A 412 -2.65 -9.50 16.27
N ARG A 413 -2.44 -10.44 17.18
CA ARG A 413 -1.11 -10.95 17.50
C ARG A 413 -0.54 -11.83 16.39
N LYS A 414 -1.37 -12.62 15.68
CA LYS A 414 -0.94 -13.31 14.45
C LYS A 414 -0.49 -12.32 13.39
N PHE A 415 -1.23 -11.22 13.23
CA PHE A 415 -0.87 -10.18 12.28
C PHE A 415 0.46 -9.49 12.67
N GLU A 416 0.67 -9.20 13.96
CA GLU A 416 1.93 -8.69 14.47
C GLU A 416 3.10 -9.65 14.21
N GLU A 417 2.96 -10.94 14.55
CA GLU A 417 3.96 -11.98 14.27
C GLU A 417 4.29 -12.07 12.77
N SER A 418 3.28 -12.00 11.90
CA SER A 418 3.43 -11.96 10.43
C SER A 418 4.26 -10.75 9.97
N CYS A 419 3.92 -9.56 10.47
CA CYS A 419 4.66 -8.32 10.21
C CYS A 419 6.13 -8.41 10.68
N GLU A 420 6.39 -9.02 11.84
CA GLU A 420 7.75 -9.21 12.34
C GLU A 420 8.56 -10.18 11.49
N MET A 421 7.97 -11.30 11.03
CA MET A 421 8.63 -12.23 10.13
C MET A 421 8.99 -11.57 8.79
N LYS A 422 8.07 -10.79 8.21
CA LYS A 422 8.37 -10.00 7.00
C LYS A 422 9.53 -9.03 7.23
N ASN A 423 9.55 -8.34 8.37
CA ASN A 423 10.66 -7.44 8.72
C ASN A 423 11.99 -8.18 8.85
N GLN A 424 12.02 -9.39 9.39
CA GLN A 424 13.24 -10.20 9.47
C GLN A 424 13.76 -10.53 8.07
N LEU A 425 12.89 -11.06 7.20
CA LEU A 425 13.24 -11.40 5.82
C LEU A 425 13.73 -10.17 5.04
N TRP A 426 13.02 -9.05 5.13
CA TRP A 426 13.41 -7.79 4.51
C TRP A 426 14.79 -7.32 4.99
N ASN A 427 15.04 -7.37 6.30
CA ASN A 427 16.32 -6.97 6.88
C ASN A 427 17.48 -7.87 6.44
N GLU A 428 17.26 -9.18 6.35
CA GLU A 428 18.28 -10.12 5.84
C GLU A 428 18.59 -9.85 4.37
N MET A 429 17.59 -9.57 3.54
CA MET A 429 17.77 -9.15 2.15
C MET A 429 18.52 -7.82 2.04
N PHE A 430 18.24 -6.85 2.92
CA PHE A 430 18.97 -5.59 2.98
C PHE A 430 20.42 -5.78 3.40
N ASP A 431 20.68 -6.60 4.41
CA ASP A 431 22.05 -6.91 4.85
C ASP A 431 22.84 -7.60 3.74
N PHE A 432 22.21 -8.51 3.00
CA PHE A 432 22.79 -9.15 1.82
C PHE A 432 23.16 -8.12 0.75
N THR A 433 22.19 -7.31 0.31
CA THR A 433 22.41 -6.27 -0.71
C THR A 433 23.53 -5.33 -0.28
N PHE A 434 23.48 -4.88 0.97
CA PHE A 434 24.45 -3.92 1.49
C PHE A 434 25.85 -4.50 1.67
N GLU A 435 25.98 -5.79 2.00
CA GLU A 435 27.26 -6.52 1.97
C GLU A 435 27.84 -6.59 0.55
N GLN A 436 27.01 -6.90 -0.45
CA GLN A 436 27.44 -6.93 -1.85
C GLN A 436 27.98 -5.56 -2.28
N LEU A 437 27.19 -4.50 -2.08
CA LEU A 437 27.57 -3.14 -2.45
C LEU A 437 28.81 -2.61 -1.71
N ALA A 438 29.08 -3.09 -0.49
CA ALA A 438 30.25 -2.71 0.30
C ALA A 438 31.53 -3.50 -0.07
N SER A 439 31.40 -4.57 -0.86
CA SER A 439 32.48 -5.50 -1.21
C SER A 439 32.93 -5.40 -2.67
N THR A 440 32.07 -4.91 -3.57
CA THR A 440 32.32 -4.78 -5.01
C THR A 440 33.04 -3.49 -5.39
N ALA A 441 33.94 -3.56 -6.36
CA ALA A 441 34.52 -2.40 -7.05
C ALA A 441 33.54 -1.82 -8.10
N SER A 442 32.28 -1.61 -7.69
CA SER A 442 31.19 -1.14 -8.55
C SER A 442 31.08 0.38 -8.56
N ASP A 443 30.39 0.96 -9.54
CA ASP A 443 30.13 2.40 -9.62
C ASP A 443 29.42 2.91 -8.36
N ASP A 444 29.91 4.01 -7.77
CA ASP A 444 29.26 4.68 -6.62
C ASP A 444 27.90 5.28 -7.04
N ILE A 445 27.74 5.66 -8.32
CA ILE A 445 26.48 6.19 -8.88
C ILE A 445 25.38 5.14 -8.77
N GLU A 446 25.57 3.99 -9.44
CA GLU A 446 24.57 2.89 -9.47
C GLU A 446 24.21 2.43 -8.04
N ARG A 447 25.19 2.34 -7.15
CA ARG A 447 24.98 1.98 -5.75
C ARG A 447 24.14 3.00 -4.97
N GLY A 448 24.44 4.28 -5.14
CA GLY A 448 23.70 5.33 -4.45
C GLY A 448 22.26 5.42 -4.94
N GLU A 449 22.03 5.30 -6.25
CA GLU A 449 20.69 5.25 -6.83
C GLU A 449 19.90 4.04 -6.34
N LEU A 450 20.53 2.87 -6.28
CA LEU A 450 19.89 1.65 -5.79
C LEU A 450 19.43 1.79 -4.34
N ILE A 451 20.30 2.29 -3.46
CA ILE A 451 19.94 2.52 -2.06
C ILE A 451 18.82 3.56 -1.96
N ALA A 452 18.87 4.63 -2.76
CA ALA A 452 17.80 5.63 -2.78
C ALA A 452 16.45 5.03 -3.20
N LYS A 453 16.41 4.20 -4.25
CA LYS A 453 15.18 3.49 -4.69
C LYS A 453 14.57 2.66 -3.56
N ILE A 454 15.38 1.91 -2.82
CA ILE A 454 14.92 1.08 -1.69
C ILE A 454 14.39 1.95 -0.54
N LEU A 455 15.11 3.02 -0.18
CA LEU A 455 14.74 3.89 0.93
C LEU A 455 13.48 4.72 0.63
N ILE A 456 13.32 5.22 -0.59
CA ILE A 456 12.13 5.98 -1.01
C ILE A 456 10.88 5.11 -0.90
N ASP A 457 10.91 3.88 -1.44
CA ASP A 457 9.78 2.95 -1.36
C ASP A 457 9.39 2.64 0.10
N LEU A 458 10.39 2.46 0.97
CA LEU A 458 10.14 2.22 2.40
C LEU A 458 9.56 3.46 3.09
N ALA A 459 10.09 4.65 2.82
CA ALA A 459 9.60 5.90 3.39
C ALA A 459 8.18 6.21 2.93
N GLU A 460 7.87 6.07 1.64
CA GLU A 460 6.51 6.25 1.11
C GLU A 460 5.49 5.31 1.77
N LYS A 461 5.87 4.06 2.06
CA LYS A 461 5.02 3.12 2.80
C LYS A 461 4.80 3.54 4.26
N VAL A 462 5.82 4.02 4.95
CA VAL A 462 5.71 4.53 6.34
C VAL A 462 4.77 5.73 6.42
N PHE A 463 4.73 6.57 5.38
CA PHE A 463 3.90 7.77 5.32
C PHE A 463 2.64 7.58 4.47
N SER A 464 2.24 6.33 4.21
CA SER A 464 0.99 6.02 3.50
C SER A 464 -0.21 6.02 4.46
N ILE A 465 -1.39 6.39 3.95
CA ILE A 465 -2.61 6.58 4.76
C ILE A 465 -2.91 5.35 5.64
N ASN A 466 -3.09 5.60 6.94
CA ASN A 466 -3.42 4.59 7.93
C ASN A 466 -4.93 4.63 8.24
N THR A 467 -5.60 3.47 8.14
CA THR A 467 -7.00 3.34 8.56
C THR A 467 -7.11 3.13 10.06
N ASN A 468 -8.16 3.64 10.72
CA ASN A 468 -8.35 3.49 12.19
C ASN A 468 -8.74 2.05 12.60
N ASN A 469 -7.87 1.08 12.35
CA ASN A 469 -8.00 -0.31 12.79
C ASN A 469 -6.67 -0.84 13.35
N SER A 470 -6.75 -1.89 14.18
CA SER A 470 -5.60 -2.48 14.89
C SER A 470 -4.49 -2.92 13.93
N ASN A 471 -4.84 -3.65 12.87
CA ASN A 471 -3.88 -4.18 11.90
C ASN A 471 -3.11 -3.05 11.19
N SER A 472 -3.79 -1.96 10.81
CA SER A 472 -3.17 -0.83 10.13
C SER A 472 -2.17 -0.10 11.04
N ILE A 473 -2.48 0.04 12.33
CA ILE A 473 -1.55 0.58 13.35
C ILE A 473 -0.34 -0.36 13.55
N ILE A 474 -0.57 -1.67 13.67
CA ILE A 474 0.50 -2.67 13.82
C ILE A 474 1.44 -2.65 12.61
N ASN A 475 0.89 -2.61 11.39
CA ASN A 475 1.66 -2.56 10.16
C ASN A 475 2.50 -1.27 10.09
N HIS A 476 1.91 -0.12 10.42
CA HIS A 476 2.63 1.16 10.49
C HIS A 476 3.83 1.09 11.44
N ASN A 477 3.62 0.62 12.67
CA ASN A 477 4.68 0.50 13.66
C ASN A 477 5.79 -0.46 13.19
N SER A 478 5.41 -1.55 12.53
CA SER A 478 6.34 -2.50 11.92
C SER A 478 7.21 -1.86 10.83
N LEU A 479 6.60 -1.10 9.92
CA LEU A 479 7.32 -0.38 8.85
C LEU A 479 8.23 0.71 9.41
N ARG A 480 7.77 1.48 10.41
CA ARG A 480 8.58 2.51 11.07
C ARG A 480 9.81 1.90 11.75
N LYS A 481 9.64 0.81 12.50
CA LYS A 481 10.75 0.06 13.13
C LYS A 481 11.79 -0.39 12.10
N ARG A 482 11.34 -0.85 10.93
CA ARG A 482 12.22 -1.23 9.82
C ARG A 482 12.98 -0.02 9.26
N TYR A 483 12.27 1.06 8.96
CA TYR A 483 12.84 2.30 8.42
C TYR A 483 13.95 2.87 9.31
N ASP A 484 13.67 3.05 10.60
CA ASP A 484 14.65 3.54 11.58
C ASP A 484 15.86 2.58 11.70
N GLY A 485 15.60 1.26 11.65
CA GLY A 485 16.63 0.22 11.71
C GLY A 485 17.59 0.26 10.51
N VAL A 486 17.07 0.49 9.31
CA VAL A 486 17.85 0.54 8.06
C VAL A 486 18.72 1.77 8.00
N LEU A 487 18.18 2.94 8.36
CA LEU A 487 18.95 4.18 8.44
C LEU A 487 20.11 4.06 9.43
N LYS A 488 19.87 3.43 10.58
CA LYS A 488 20.92 3.11 11.57
C LYS A 488 21.97 2.12 11.04
N LYS A 489 21.59 1.16 10.20
CA LYS A 489 22.57 0.26 9.55
C LYS A 489 23.43 1.03 8.54
N LEU A 490 22.79 1.85 7.70
CA LEU A 490 23.46 2.68 6.70
C LEU A 490 24.47 3.64 7.33
N SER A 491 24.12 4.25 8.47
CA SER A 491 24.99 5.19 9.18
C SER A 491 26.27 4.56 9.76
N ASN A 492 26.32 3.23 9.94
CA ASN A 492 27.37 2.56 10.70
C ASN A 492 28.24 1.59 9.88
N LYS A 493 27.79 1.13 8.72
CA LYS A 493 28.53 0.14 7.92
C LYS A 493 29.78 0.73 7.29
N ARG A 494 30.88 0.00 7.40
CA ARG A 494 32.20 0.35 6.85
C ARG A 494 32.55 -0.52 5.65
N ILE A 495 33.35 0.02 4.74
CA ILE A 495 33.88 -0.70 3.57
C ILE A 495 34.77 -1.86 4.06
N VAL A 496 34.63 -3.05 3.46
CA VAL A 496 35.34 -4.25 3.90
C VAL A 496 36.66 -4.46 3.12
N ASN A 497 36.66 -4.24 1.80
CA ASN A 497 37.76 -4.55 0.88
C ASN A 497 38.41 -3.31 0.25
N ALA A 498 38.89 -2.39 1.07
CA ALA A 498 39.65 -1.25 0.59
C ALA A 498 41.13 -1.66 0.42
N ASN A 499 41.54 -2.10 -0.78
CA ASN A 499 42.96 -2.14 -1.17
C ASN A 499 43.49 -0.70 -1.36
N ILE A 500 43.35 0.12 -0.32
CA ILE A 500 43.87 1.49 -0.30
C ILE A 500 45.23 1.38 0.40
N TYR A 501 46.31 1.74 -0.30
CA TYR A 501 47.63 1.88 0.30
C TYR A 501 48.09 3.34 0.15
N PRO A 502 48.54 4.00 1.24
CA PRO A 502 48.48 3.52 2.63
C PRO A 502 47.04 3.36 3.10
N SER A 503 46.73 2.28 3.82
CA SER A 503 45.39 2.07 4.35
C SER A 503 45.09 3.15 5.38
N PRO A 504 43.96 3.89 5.27
CA PRO A 504 43.59 4.83 6.31
C PRO A 504 43.45 4.05 7.64
N PRO A 505 43.85 4.64 8.78
CA PRO A 505 43.80 3.97 10.08
C PRO A 505 42.38 3.53 10.47
N ILE A 506 41.36 4.13 9.86
CA ILE A 506 39.94 3.80 10.03
C ILE A 506 39.33 3.57 8.64
N LYS A 507 38.68 2.42 8.43
CA LYS A 507 37.98 2.15 7.16
C LYS A 507 36.75 3.08 7.02
N PRO A 508 36.57 3.76 5.88
CA PRO A 508 35.44 4.67 5.67
C PRO A 508 34.09 3.98 5.77
N ARG A 509 33.10 4.72 6.26
CA ARG A 509 31.68 4.33 6.14
C ARG A 509 31.25 4.33 4.68
N VAL A 510 30.43 3.36 4.30
CA VAL A 510 29.92 3.20 2.92
C VAL A 510 29.08 4.41 2.51
N VAL A 511 28.26 4.92 3.44
CA VAL A 511 27.35 6.05 3.17
C VAL A 511 28.09 7.29 2.66
N SER A 512 29.34 7.49 3.06
CA SER A 512 30.09 8.70 2.70
C SER A 512 30.42 8.81 1.21
N SER A 513 30.55 7.70 0.47
CA SER A 513 30.71 7.73 -0.99
C SER A 513 29.37 7.76 -1.73
N LEU A 514 28.34 7.14 -1.15
CA LEU A 514 27.02 7.02 -1.78
C LEU A 514 26.17 8.29 -1.65
N LEU A 515 26.43 9.12 -0.63
CA LEU A 515 25.59 10.26 -0.28
C LEU A 515 25.28 11.21 -1.44
N PRO A 516 26.24 11.69 -2.25
CA PRO A 516 25.94 12.58 -3.37
C PRO A 516 25.01 11.94 -4.40
N HIS A 517 25.15 10.64 -4.63
CA HIS A 517 24.37 9.89 -5.60
C HIS A 517 22.95 9.61 -5.09
N ILE A 518 22.80 9.33 -3.80
CA ILE A 518 21.48 9.26 -3.13
C ILE A 518 20.76 10.60 -3.29
N ILE A 519 21.45 11.71 -3.00
CA ILE A 519 20.89 13.07 -3.12
C ILE A 519 20.48 13.38 -4.57
N ASN A 520 21.32 13.05 -5.56
CA ASN A 520 20.99 13.26 -6.97
C ASN A 520 19.75 12.44 -7.41
N TYR A 521 19.56 11.24 -6.85
CA TYR A 521 18.34 10.46 -7.11
C TYR A 521 17.11 11.08 -6.45
N LEU A 522 17.20 11.53 -5.20
CA LEU A 522 16.13 12.26 -4.51
C LEU A 522 15.72 13.51 -5.30
N LYS A 523 16.70 14.27 -5.81
CA LYS A 523 16.46 15.46 -6.64
C LYS A 523 15.62 15.16 -7.88
N ARG A 524 16.00 14.12 -8.65
CA ARG A 524 15.20 13.66 -9.80
C ARG A 524 13.77 13.28 -9.42
N LYS A 525 13.55 12.71 -8.23
CA LYS A 525 12.20 12.31 -7.76
C LYS A 525 11.35 13.50 -7.29
N PHE A 526 11.96 14.58 -6.79
CA PHE A 526 11.25 15.85 -6.57
C PHE A 526 10.88 16.53 -7.90
N GLU A 527 11.82 16.57 -8.85
CA GLU A 527 11.67 17.20 -10.17
C GLU A 527 10.76 16.42 -11.13
N ALA A 528 10.49 15.13 -10.87
CA ALA A 528 9.61 14.31 -11.68
C ALA A 528 8.15 14.84 -11.61
N ILE A 529 7.73 15.53 -12.67
CA ILE A 529 6.37 16.02 -12.85
C ILE A 529 5.50 14.85 -13.30
N LYS A 530 4.73 14.28 -12.36
CA LYS A 530 3.57 13.44 -12.68
C LYS A 530 2.31 14.26 -12.41
N PRO A 531 1.34 14.31 -13.35
CA PRO A 531 0.08 14.98 -13.08
C PRO A 531 -0.60 14.32 -11.87
N ASN A 532 -1.32 15.11 -11.07
CA ASN A 532 -2.05 14.59 -9.93
C ASN A 532 -3.31 13.85 -10.38
N HIS A 533 -3.82 12.93 -9.55
CA HIS A 533 -5.11 12.29 -9.81
C HIS A 533 -6.30 13.20 -9.47
N THR A 534 -6.10 14.18 -8.60
CA THR A 534 -7.14 15.08 -8.08
C THR A 534 -6.59 16.50 -7.95
N GLU A 535 -7.46 17.47 -7.67
CA GLU A 535 -7.04 18.84 -7.37
C GLU A 535 -6.35 19.02 -6.00
N PHE A 536 -6.20 17.95 -5.22
CA PHE A 536 -5.56 18.00 -3.91
C PHE A 536 -4.03 17.99 -4.03
N LEU A 537 -3.38 19.01 -3.48
CA LEU A 537 -1.93 19.11 -3.39
C LEU A 537 -1.46 18.53 -2.05
N HIS A 538 -0.74 17.41 -2.13
CA HIS A 538 -0.20 16.68 -0.99
C HIS A 538 1.29 16.97 -0.80
N LEU A 539 1.73 17.08 0.45
CA LEU A 539 3.14 17.04 0.79
C LEU A 539 3.64 15.60 0.58
N LYS A 540 4.77 15.45 -0.12
CA LYS A 540 5.45 14.15 -0.28
C LYS A 540 6.16 13.76 1.02
N SER A 541 5.40 13.55 2.11
CA SER A 541 5.89 13.41 3.49
C SER A 541 7.02 12.37 3.63
N GLY A 542 6.88 11.19 3.02
CA GLY A 542 7.93 10.17 3.05
C GLY A 542 9.22 10.60 2.35
N LEU A 543 9.13 11.31 1.22
CA LEU A 543 10.30 11.81 0.49
C LEU A 543 10.96 12.98 1.25
N THR A 544 10.16 13.86 1.85
CA THR A 544 10.64 14.96 2.71
C THR A 544 11.35 14.42 3.95
N ASP A 545 10.75 13.47 4.66
CA ASP A 545 11.35 12.84 5.84
C ASP A 545 12.66 12.10 5.48
N LEU A 546 12.67 11.30 4.42
CA LEU A 546 13.90 10.64 3.96
C LEU A 546 15.00 11.64 3.61
N SER A 547 14.64 12.78 3.01
CA SER A 547 15.61 13.83 2.70
C SER A 547 16.21 14.43 3.97
N ILE A 548 15.40 14.62 5.02
CA ILE A 548 15.87 15.05 6.35
C ILE A 548 16.80 14.00 6.97
N GLU A 549 16.46 12.71 6.87
CA GLU A 549 17.32 11.62 7.33
C GLU A 549 18.65 11.57 6.56
N VAL A 550 18.65 11.87 5.25
CA VAL A 550 19.86 12.01 4.44
C VAL A 550 20.71 13.21 4.88
N LEU A 551 20.10 14.33 5.26
CA LEU A 551 20.79 15.46 5.92
C LEU A 551 21.36 15.07 7.30
N ARG A 552 20.77 14.08 7.97
CA ARG A 552 21.32 13.54 9.22
C ARG A 552 22.51 12.63 8.96
N LEU A 553 22.46 11.83 7.90
CA LEU A 553 23.59 11.02 7.43
C LEU A 553 24.77 11.88 6.96
N SER A 554 24.52 13.05 6.38
CA SER A 554 25.58 13.98 5.97
C SER A 554 26.30 14.66 7.14
N ASN A 555 25.61 14.85 8.26
CA ASN A 555 26.15 15.43 9.50
C ASN A 555 26.79 14.40 10.45
N LEU A 556 26.98 13.15 10.02
CA LEU A 556 27.63 12.14 10.86
C LEU A 556 29.04 12.61 11.29
N ARG A 557 29.37 12.41 12.56
CA ARG A 557 30.72 12.67 13.06
C ARG A 557 31.69 11.64 12.49
N ILE A 558 32.55 12.12 11.62
CA ILE A 558 33.52 11.35 10.85
C ILE A 558 34.92 11.84 11.25
N SER A 559 35.86 10.91 11.46
CA SER A 559 37.24 11.30 11.79
C SER A 559 37.92 11.97 10.60
N GLU A 560 38.85 12.90 10.81
CA GLU A 560 39.54 13.60 9.71
C GLU A 560 40.27 12.64 8.76
N SER A 561 40.72 11.50 9.27
CA SER A 561 41.38 10.44 8.49
C SER A 561 40.45 9.54 7.69
N GLU A 562 39.13 9.66 7.86
CA GLU A 562 38.15 8.75 7.28
C GLU A 562 37.68 9.16 5.87
N LEU A 563 37.82 10.42 5.48
CA LEU A 563 37.45 10.90 4.14
C LEU A 563 38.53 11.72 3.46
N LEU A 564 38.64 11.57 2.14
CA LEU A 564 39.46 12.44 1.31
C LEU A 564 38.84 13.83 1.22
N LYS A 565 39.68 14.87 1.13
CA LYS A 565 39.24 16.27 1.03
C LYS A 565 38.18 16.49 -0.07
N LYS A 566 38.41 15.93 -1.26
CA LYS A 566 37.48 16.00 -2.40
C LYS A 566 36.12 15.36 -2.11
N GLN A 567 36.09 14.25 -1.38
CA GLN A 567 34.82 13.59 -0.98
C GLN A 567 34.06 14.46 0.02
N LYS A 568 34.76 15.10 0.95
CA LYS A 568 34.17 16.04 1.89
C LYS A 568 33.54 17.24 1.16
N GLU A 569 34.26 17.85 0.23
CA GLU A 569 33.77 18.96 -0.61
C GLU A 569 32.53 18.55 -1.43
N ASN A 570 32.54 17.34 -2.03
CA ASN A 570 31.39 16.81 -2.77
C ASN A 570 30.16 16.60 -1.87
N ASN A 571 30.35 16.04 -0.67
CA ASN A 571 29.26 15.81 0.28
C ASN A 571 28.67 17.13 0.79
N GLU A 572 29.52 18.13 1.06
CA GLU A 572 29.09 19.47 1.46
C GLU A 572 28.33 20.20 0.35
N SER A 573 28.74 20.03 -0.91
CA SER A 573 28.01 20.58 -2.07
C SER A 573 26.64 19.91 -2.22
N ALA A 574 26.60 18.57 -2.24
CA ALA A 574 25.35 17.83 -2.39
C ALA A 574 24.36 18.11 -1.24
N THR A 575 24.86 18.26 -0.01
CA THR A 575 24.04 18.64 1.15
C THR A 575 23.41 20.02 0.96
N ARG A 576 24.18 21.00 0.49
CA ARG A 576 23.67 22.34 0.16
C ARG A 576 22.61 22.31 -0.94
N ASP A 577 22.82 21.50 -1.97
CA ASP A 577 21.87 21.32 -3.06
C ASP A 577 20.55 20.70 -2.56
N LEU A 578 20.62 19.71 -1.67
CA LEU A 578 19.42 19.11 -1.06
C LEU A 578 18.65 20.11 -0.19
N VAL A 579 19.35 20.91 0.61
CA VAL A 579 18.73 21.96 1.43
C VAL A 579 18.02 23.00 0.55
N SER A 580 18.67 23.45 -0.52
CA SER A 580 18.09 24.39 -1.48
C SER A 580 16.85 23.81 -2.16
N LEU A 581 16.93 22.56 -2.62
CA LEU A 581 15.81 21.84 -3.23
C LEU A 581 14.60 21.74 -2.29
N LEU A 582 14.81 21.36 -1.03
CA LEU A 582 13.73 21.27 -0.04
C LEU A 582 13.12 22.65 0.24
N GLY A 583 13.92 23.71 0.26
CA GLY A 583 13.44 25.09 0.40
C GLY A 583 12.56 25.52 -0.78
N ILE A 584 12.95 25.19 -2.01
CA ILE A 584 12.17 25.46 -3.23
C ILE A 584 10.86 24.67 -3.18
N TYR A 585 10.95 23.35 -2.95
CA TYR A 585 9.79 22.46 -2.91
C TYR A 585 8.75 22.91 -1.88
N LEU A 586 9.17 23.27 -0.65
CA LEU A 586 8.25 23.77 0.36
C LEU A 586 7.69 25.16 0.01
N SER A 587 8.48 26.03 -0.61
CA SER A 587 7.99 27.32 -1.10
C SER A 587 6.92 27.14 -2.18
N GLU A 588 7.11 26.20 -3.11
CA GLU A 588 6.11 25.82 -4.12
C GLU A 588 4.88 25.21 -3.47
N PHE A 589 5.06 24.30 -2.52
CA PHE A 589 3.97 23.70 -1.76
C PHE A 589 3.06 24.76 -1.11
N TYR A 590 3.60 25.87 -0.61
CA TYR A 590 2.77 26.95 -0.03
C TYR A 590 2.28 27.99 -1.06
N SER A 591 2.96 28.17 -2.20
CA SER A 591 2.66 29.24 -3.15
C SER A 591 1.84 28.83 -4.37
N GLN A 592 1.81 27.54 -4.73
CA GLN A 592 1.15 27.06 -5.93
C GLN A 592 -0.38 27.27 -5.89
N ILE A 593 -0.95 27.82 -6.96
CA ILE A 593 -2.39 28.14 -7.06
C ILE A 593 -3.12 27.16 -7.99
N GLU A 594 -2.41 26.60 -8.98
CA GLU A 594 -2.94 25.62 -9.93
C GLU A 594 -2.01 24.41 -10.03
N ILE A 595 -2.58 23.22 -10.18
CA ILE A 595 -1.86 21.98 -10.42
C ILE A 595 -2.38 21.28 -11.68
N ASP A 596 -1.47 20.54 -12.29
CA ASP A 596 -1.76 19.64 -13.39
C ASP A 596 -2.44 18.37 -12.86
N VAL A 597 -3.63 18.07 -13.40
CA VAL A 597 -4.46 16.90 -13.05
C VAL A 597 -4.69 16.04 -14.28
N GLN A 598 -4.53 14.72 -14.16
CA GLN A 598 -4.70 13.79 -15.26
C GLN A 598 -6.18 13.67 -15.65
N GLY A 599 -6.52 14.04 -16.89
CA GLY A 599 -7.81 13.77 -17.53
C GLY A 599 -7.79 12.43 -18.27
N TYR A 600 -8.83 11.61 -18.09
CA TYR A 600 -8.93 10.27 -18.69
C TYR A 600 -10.01 10.16 -19.79
N ILE A 601 -10.97 11.09 -19.85
CA ILE A 601 -12.10 11.06 -20.81
C ILE A 601 -11.80 11.92 -22.04
N LYS A 602 -11.28 13.14 -21.84
CA LYS A 602 -10.67 13.94 -22.89
C LYS A 602 -9.18 13.83 -22.67
N SER A 603 -8.42 13.22 -23.57
CA SER A 603 -6.99 13.01 -23.35
C SER A 603 -6.31 14.32 -22.98
N GLY A 604 -5.62 14.37 -21.84
CA GLY A 604 -4.78 15.51 -21.50
C GLY A 604 -4.61 15.77 -20.01
N ILE A 605 -3.79 16.78 -19.74
CA ILE A 605 -3.56 17.34 -18.42
C ILE A 605 -4.47 18.57 -18.29
N GLU A 606 -5.34 18.58 -17.29
CA GLU A 606 -6.19 19.72 -16.95
C GLU A 606 -5.54 20.53 -15.82
N LYS A 607 -5.49 21.85 -15.96
CA LYS A 607 -5.12 22.72 -14.84
C LYS A 607 -6.31 22.91 -13.92
N ARG A 608 -6.15 22.58 -12.65
CA ARG A 608 -7.17 22.78 -11.61
C ARG A 608 -6.63 23.65 -10.48
N LYS A 609 -7.50 24.45 -9.87
CA LYS A 609 -7.16 25.21 -8.67
C LYS A 609 -6.80 24.24 -7.54
N VAL A 610 -5.70 24.51 -6.87
CA VAL A 610 -5.19 23.70 -5.78
C VAL A 610 -6.16 23.69 -4.60
N LYS A 611 -6.34 22.51 -4.00
CA LYS A 611 -6.89 22.34 -2.66
C LYS A 611 -5.83 21.72 -1.76
N ARG A 612 -5.47 22.42 -0.68
CA ARG A 612 -4.62 21.87 0.39
C ARG A 612 -5.51 21.33 1.50
N GLY A 613 -5.07 20.31 2.22
CA GLY A 613 -5.80 19.81 3.38
C GLY A 613 -5.04 18.70 4.11
N MET A 614 -5.41 18.49 5.38
CA MET A 614 -4.85 17.45 6.24
C MET A 614 -5.38 16.05 5.87
N ASN A 615 -4.89 15.51 4.75
CA ASN A 615 -4.99 14.06 4.45
C ASN A 615 -3.60 13.40 4.34
N ASP A 616 -2.53 14.14 4.64
CA ASP A 616 -1.16 13.63 4.61
C ASP A 616 -0.83 12.97 5.94
N PHE A 617 -0.92 11.64 5.96
CA PHE A 617 -0.58 10.84 7.13
C PHE A 617 0.89 11.07 7.53
N GLY A 618 1.12 11.36 8.81
CA GLY A 618 2.46 11.50 9.38
C GLY A 618 3.10 12.88 9.22
N PHE A 619 2.34 13.94 8.93
CA PHE A 619 2.89 15.31 8.90
C PHE A 619 3.61 15.68 10.22
N GLU A 620 3.08 15.22 11.35
CA GLU A 620 3.59 15.48 12.71
C GLU A 620 4.87 14.72 13.05
N ILE A 621 5.18 13.64 12.34
CA ILE A 621 6.38 12.82 12.61
C ILE A 621 7.58 13.21 11.73
N ILE A 622 7.40 14.15 10.80
CA ILE A 622 8.50 14.79 10.06
C ILE A 622 9.32 15.63 11.06
N ASP A 623 10.65 15.49 11.05
CA ASP A 623 11.53 16.27 11.93
C ASP A 623 11.76 17.71 11.39
N TRP A 624 10.70 18.52 11.45
CA TRP A 624 10.70 19.93 11.04
C TRP A 624 11.81 20.75 11.72
N GLY A 625 12.16 20.41 12.96
CA GLY A 625 13.19 21.10 13.73
C GLY A 625 14.57 20.93 13.11
N TYR A 626 14.92 19.68 12.77
CA TYR A 626 16.19 19.40 12.08
C TYR A 626 16.26 20.08 10.70
N LEU A 627 15.13 20.10 9.96
CA LEU A 627 15.06 20.79 8.68
C LEU A 627 15.29 22.30 8.80
N TYR A 628 14.61 22.98 9.72
CA TYR A 628 14.75 24.43 9.88
C TYR A 628 16.14 24.87 10.35
N LEU A 629 16.82 24.06 11.14
CA LEU A 629 18.22 24.30 11.50
C LEU A 629 19.14 24.28 10.27
N HIS A 630 18.91 23.36 9.34
CA HIS A 630 19.64 23.33 8.07
C HIS A 630 19.25 24.49 7.16
N PHE A 631 17.98 24.89 7.15
CA PHE A 631 17.54 26.07 6.39
C PHE A 631 18.19 27.34 6.91
N GLU A 632 18.28 27.51 8.23
CA GLU A 632 18.96 28.67 8.83
C GLU A 632 20.46 28.64 8.53
N LYS A 633 21.12 27.48 8.65
CA LYS A 633 22.54 27.31 8.35
C LYS A 633 22.91 27.68 6.91
N ASN A 634 21.95 27.60 5.98
CA ASN A 634 22.13 27.84 4.56
C ASN A 634 21.34 29.06 4.05
N ASP A 635 20.89 29.96 4.94
CA ASP A 635 20.16 31.19 4.60
C ASP A 635 18.86 30.97 3.77
N VAL A 636 18.23 29.80 3.92
CA VAL A 636 16.96 29.44 3.26
C VAL A 636 15.74 29.78 4.11
N LEU A 637 15.88 29.75 5.44
CA LEU A 637 14.73 29.81 6.37
C LEU A 637 13.91 31.10 6.22
N GLN A 638 14.58 32.26 6.12
CA GLN A 638 13.91 33.54 5.93
C GLN A 638 13.16 33.59 4.59
N ASN A 639 13.80 33.12 3.50
CA ASN A 639 13.20 33.12 2.17
C ASN A 639 11.91 32.28 2.13
N LEU A 640 11.89 31.13 2.82
CA LEU A 640 10.68 30.31 2.93
C LEU A 640 9.53 31.09 3.59
N THR A 641 9.81 31.78 4.69
CA THR A 641 8.81 32.57 5.42
C THR A 641 8.31 33.77 4.60
N ASP A 642 9.19 34.45 3.90
CA ASP A 642 8.86 35.60 3.05
C ASP A 642 8.00 35.15 1.85
N ASN A 643 8.35 34.02 1.23
CA ASN A 643 7.58 33.41 0.15
C ASN A 643 6.18 32.98 0.63
N PHE A 644 6.08 32.32 1.77
CA PHE A 644 4.80 31.96 2.37
C PHE A 644 3.92 33.20 2.59
N THR A 645 4.49 34.25 3.20
CA THR A 645 3.75 35.48 3.51
C THR A 645 3.25 36.19 2.25
N THR A 646 4.09 36.23 1.20
CA THR A 646 3.75 36.83 -0.09
C THR A 646 2.70 36.02 -0.85
N ALA A 647 2.65 34.71 -0.63
CA ALA A 647 1.71 33.80 -1.29
C ALA A 647 0.30 33.79 -0.68
N LEU A 648 0.07 34.49 0.44
CA LEU A 648 -1.26 34.61 1.04
C LEU A 648 -2.14 35.53 0.20
N ASN A 649 -3.26 34.99 -0.28
CA ASN A 649 -4.18 35.73 -1.14
C ASN A 649 -5.63 35.49 -0.70
N PHE A 650 -6.23 36.46 -0.01
CA PHE A 650 -7.60 36.38 0.50
C PHE A 650 -8.61 37.01 -0.47
N ASN A 651 -9.80 36.40 -0.56
CA ASN A 651 -10.96 37.06 -1.15
C ASN A 651 -11.59 37.99 -0.09
N THR A 652 -11.17 39.26 -0.07
CA THR A 652 -11.60 40.28 0.90
C THR A 652 -13.08 40.68 0.77
N THR A 653 -13.73 40.32 -0.34
CA THR A 653 -15.17 40.55 -0.56
C THR A 653 -16.03 39.34 -0.21
N GLY A 654 -15.39 38.18 -0.05
CA GLY A 654 -16.05 36.94 0.36
C GLY A 654 -16.20 36.82 1.87
N ASN A 655 -16.65 35.64 2.30
CA ASN A 655 -16.65 35.26 3.71
C ASN A 655 -15.67 34.10 3.94
N LYS A 656 -15.56 33.63 5.18
CA LYS A 656 -14.69 32.51 5.55
C LYS A 656 -15.00 31.19 4.83
N TYR A 657 -16.22 31.01 4.28
CA TYR A 657 -16.65 29.82 3.55
C TYR A 657 -16.33 29.89 2.05
N ASP A 658 -15.77 30.99 1.56
CA ASP A 658 -15.24 31.10 0.21
C ASP A 658 -14.09 30.10 0.00
N GLU A 659 -14.07 29.40 -1.14
CA GLU A 659 -13.07 28.36 -1.41
C GLU A 659 -11.62 28.88 -1.38
N GLN A 660 -11.38 30.14 -1.79
CA GLN A 660 -10.05 30.76 -1.73
C GLN A 660 -9.63 31.04 -0.27
N ASN A 661 -10.58 31.45 0.57
CA ASN A 661 -10.32 31.72 1.99
C ASN A 661 -10.14 30.41 2.79
N LYS A 662 -10.89 29.34 2.45
CA LYS A 662 -10.65 27.98 3.00
C LYS A 662 -9.27 27.46 2.63
N GLU A 663 -8.81 27.70 1.40
CA GLU A 663 -7.45 27.35 0.99
C GLU A 663 -6.41 28.11 1.82
N GLN A 664 -6.59 29.43 2.03
CA GLN A 664 -5.70 30.20 2.91
C GLN A 664 -5.70 29.67 4.35
N PHE A 665 -6.87 29.28 4.88
CA PHE A 665 -7.00 28.68 6.21
C PHE A 665 -6.10 27.44 6.34
N GLU A 666 -6.22 26.47 5.43
CA GLU A 666 -5.43 25.23 5.48
C GLU A 666 -3.93 25.50 5.29
N LYS A 667 -3.57 26.41 4.37
CA LYS A 667 -2.19 26.81 4.13
C LYS A 667 -1.53 27.40 5.38
N ILE A 668 -2.20 28.34 6.05
CA ILE A 668 -1.69 28.99 7.27
C ILE A 668 -1.62 27.98 8.42
N LYS A 669 -2.65 27.15 8.58
CA LYS A 669 -2.71 26.10 9.60
C LYS A 669 -1.54 25.13 9.48
N LEU A 670 -1.26 24.62 8.28
CA LEU A 670 -0.13 23.71 8.03
C LEU A 670 1.22 24.39 8.28
N TYR A 671 1.39 25.64 7.85
CA TYR A 671 2.62 26.38 8.05
C TYR A 671 2.89 26.64 9.55
N LEU A 672 1.92 27.16 10.31
CA LEU A 672 2.03 27.33 11.75
C LEU A 672 2.32 26.00 12.47
N LYS A 673 1.67 24.92 12.05
CA LYS A 673 1.88 23.59 12.61
C LYS A 673 3.33 23.13 12.42
N SER A 674 3.89 23.30 11.22
CA SER A 674 5.30 22.96 10.95
C SER A 674 6.27 23.80 11.80
N LEU A 675 6.02 25.11 11.96
CA LEU A 675 6.82 25.99 12.84
C LEU A 675 6.80 25.52 14.29
N MET A 676 5.63 25.24 14.85
CA MET A 676 5.47 24.81 16.24
C MET A 676 6.08 23.43 16.50
N LEU A 677 5.89 22.48 15.60
CA LEU A 677 6.54 21.16 15.67
C LEU A 677 8.06 21.30 15.66
N GLY A 678 8.60 22.15 14.76
CA GLY A 678 10.02 22.43 14.69
C GLY A 678 10.56 23.09 15.96
N PHE A 679 9.88 24.13 16.46
CA PHE A 679 10.25 24.85 17.67
C PHE A 679 10.26 23.95 18.91
N ILE A 680 9.25 23.10 19.08
CA ILE A 680 9.19 22.13 20.17
C ILE A 680 10.31 21.08 20.04
N SER A 681 10.53 20.52 18.85
CA SER A 681 11.57 19.49 18.61
C SER A 681 12.96 20.02 18.93
N ILE A 682 13.28 21.26 18.52
CA ILE A 682 14.58 21.89 18.79
C ILE A 682 14.77 22.13 20.29
N ASN A 683 13.76 22.68 20.99
CA ASN A 683 13.86 22.88 22.45
C ASN A 683 14.05 21.56 23.22
N GLN A 684 13.42 20.47 22.79
CA GLN A 684 13.54 19.17 23.44
C GLN A 684 14.88 18.48 23.21
N LYS A 685 15.59 18.80 22.12
CA LYS A 685 16.84 18.14 21.70
C LYS A 685 18.02 19.11 21.57
N GLY A 686 17.91 20.32 22.12
CA GLY A 686 18.83 21.44 21.88
C GLY A 686 20.31 21.06 22.00
N ASP A 687 20.68 20.47 23.14
CA ASP A 687 22.06 20.06 23.42
C ASP A 687 22.62 19.12 22.34
N LEU A 688 21.84 18.14 21.88
CA LEU A 688 22.29 17.20 20.85
C LEU A 688 22.53 17.90 19.51
N LEU A 689 21.65 18.83 19.14
CA LEU A 689 21.68 19.57 17.89
C LEU A 689 22.82 20.61 17.85
N GLU A 690 23.13 21.23 19.00
CA GLU A 690 24.27 22.14 19.12
C GLU A 690 25.60 21.42 18.91
N ILE A 691 25.75 20.19 19.45
CA ILE A 691 26.98 19.42 19.27
C ILE A 691 27.15 19.01 17.79
N ASP A 692 26.08 18.95 17.00
CA ASP A 692 26.13 18.71 15.56
C ASP A 692 26.45 19.98 14.74
N GLY A 693 26.73 21.10 15.40
CA GLY A 693 27.16 22.35 14.75
C GLY A 693 26.03 23.06 14.01
N LEU A 694 24.79 22.94 14.50
CA LEU A 694 23.59 23.57 13.95
C LEU A 694 23.24 24.87 14.71
N PRO A 695 22.64 25.87 14.04
CA PRO A 695 22.38 27.19 14.61
C PRO A 695 21.11 27.21 15.48
N VAL A 696 21.15 26.55 16.64
CA VAL A 696 19.98 26.34 17.52
C VAL A 696 19.36 27.66 17.97
N LYS A 697 20.14 28.52 18.63
CA LYS A 697 19.64 29.77 19.21
C LYS A 697 19.00 30.69 18.17
N THR A 698 19.70 30.99 17.07
CA THR A 698 19.17 31.92 16.05
C THR A 698 17.93 31.37 15.36
N THR A 699 17.83 30.05 15.18
CA THR A 699 16.64 29.40 14.63
C THR A 699 15.47 29.52 15.60
N LEU A 700 15.67 29.23 16.88
CA LEU A 700 14.62 29.35 17.91
C LEU A 700 14.09 30.79 18.02
N ASP A 701 14.98 31.78 18.02
CA ASP A 701 14.59 33.21 18.09
C ASP A 701 13.68 33.60 16.91
N LYS A 702 14.01 33.14 15.69
CA LYS A 702 13.19 33.37 14.49
C LYS A 702 11.85 32.64 14.54
N LEU A 703 11.86 31.37 14.90
CA LEU A 703 10.64 30.56 14.99
C LEU A 703 9.69 31.12 16.06
N GLU A 704 10.18 31.48 17.25
CA GLU A 704 9.38 32.10 18.31
C GLU A 704 8.72 33.40 17.83
N LYS A 705 9.49 34.27 17.15
CA LYS A 705 8.96 35.51 16.57
C LYS A 705 7.80 35.23 15.61
N TRP A 706 7.98 34.34 14.64
CA TRP A 706 6.96 34.06 13.64
C TRP A 706 5.74 33.34 14.23
N ILE A 707 5.94 32.41 15.17
CA ILE A 707 4.83 31.77 15.89
C ILE A 707 4.00 32.84 16.59
N LYS A 708 4.62 33.81 17.28
CA LYS A 708 3.91 34.92 17.94
C LYS A 708 3.14 35.78 16.93
N GLU A 709 3.84 36.29 15.91
CA GLU A 709 3.26 37.19 14.90
C GLU A 709 2.08 36.56 14.16
N PHE A 710 2.24 35.35 13.65
CA PHE A 710 1.19 34.66 12.89
C PHE A 710 0.05 34.18 13.79
N SER A 711 0.32 33.70 15.01
CA SER A 711 -0.75 33.26 15.91
C SER A 711 -1.65 34.44 16.35
N LEU A 712 -1.06 35.62 16.62
CA LEU A 712 -1.86 36.81 16.92
C LEU A 712 -2.66 37.29 15.70
N LYS A 713 -2.04 37.28 14.50
CA LYS A 713 -2.72 37.71 13.27
C LYS A 713 -3.89 36.80 12.88
N PHE A 714 -3.74 35.48 13.05
CA PHE A 714 -4.68 34.46 12.57
C PHE A 714 -5.45 33.76 13.70
N SER A 715 -5.65 34.45 14.83
CA SER A 715 -6.55 34.03 15.91
C SER A 715 -7.89 34.78 15.91
N ILE A 716 -8.08 35.69 14.94
CA ILE A 716 -9.25 36.55 14.81
C ILE A 716 -9.80 36.41 13.39
N GLU A 717 -11.12 36.38 13.26
CA GLU A 717 -11.84 36.37 11.99
C GLU A 717 -12.09 37.82 11.51
N ASP A 718 -11.36 38.25 10.47
CA ASP A 718 -11.52 39.57 9.81
C ASP A 718 -11.02 39.48 8.35
N ILE A 719 -11.84 38.85 7.50
CA ILE A 719 -11.54 38.58 6.08
C ILE A 719 -11.20 39.86 5.28
N PRO A 720 -11.89 41.02 5.46
CA PRO A 720 -11.50 42.27 4.82
C PRO A 720 -10.05 42.71 5.09
N GLN A 721 -9.49 42.36 6.26
CA GLN A 721 -8.09 42.60 6.62
C GLN A 721 -7.16 41.42 6.34
N GLY A 722 -7.65 40.37 5.66
CA GLY A 722 -6.88 39.15 5.40
C GLY A 722 -6.53 38.37 6.66
N ARG A 723 -7.45 38.34 7.63
CA ARG A 723 -7.33 37.54 8.86
C ARG A 723 -8.44 36.49 8.90
N ILE A 724 -8.05 35.27 9.22
CA ILE A 724 -8.96 34.13 9.39
C ILE A 724 -8.50 33.37 10.63
N ASP A 725 -9.43 32.96 11.49
CA ASP A 725 -9.10 32.27 12.74
C ASP A 725 -8.78 30.79 12.46
N VAL A 726 -7.49 30.46 12.32
CA VAL A 726 -7.02 29.10 12.03
C VAL A 726 -7.04 28.16 13.23
N PHE A 727 -7.30 28.69 14.42
CA PHE A 727 -7.43 27.91 15.65
C PHE A 727 -8.87 27.45 15.90
N ASN A 728 -9.82 27.88 15.06
CA ASN A 728 -11.19 27.40 15.06
C ASN A 728 -11.31 26.14 14.17
N GLU A 729 -11.96 25.08 14.63
CA GLU A 729 -11.99 23.78 13.95
C GLU A 729 -13.00 23.66 12.79
N MET A 730 -13.53 24.79 12.29
CA MET A 730 -14.61 24.86 11.29
C MET A 730 -14.39 24.03 10.01
N PHE A 731 -13.15 23.83 9.57
CA PHE A 731 -12.81 23.19 8.30
C PHE A 731 -12.05 21.86 8.43
N SER A 732 -12.12 21.20 9.59
CA SER A 732 -11.49 19.89 9.78
C SER A 732 -11.98 18.86 8.74
N VAL A 733 -11.11 18.49 7.80
CA VAL A 733 -11.34 17.38 6.87
C VAL A 733 -11.08 16.07 7.61
N PHE A 734 -12.02 15.14 7.54
CA PHE A 734 -11.97 13.88 8.26
C PHE A 734 -10.98 12.89 7.61
N GLY A 735 -9.82 12.73 8.23
CA GLY A 735 -8.86 11.65 8.00
C GLY A 735 -8.30 11.17 9.34
N TYR A 736 -8.13 9.86 9.52
CA TYR A 736 -7.51 9.34 10.74
C TYR A 736 -5.99 9.43 10.61
N ASP A 737 -5.36 10.20 11.50
CA ASP A 737 -3.93 10.16 11.74
C ASP A 737 -3.69 9.92 13.24
N MET A 738 -2.99 8.83 13.57
CA MET A 738 -2.66 8.49 14.96
C MET A 738 -1.65 9.46 15.58
N TYR A 739 -0.95 10.25 14.77
CA TYR A 739 -0.01 11.29 15.19
C TYR A 739 -0.65 12.67 15.24
N TYR A 740 -1.94 12.77 14.91
CA TYR A 740 -2.62 14.04 14.78
C TYR A 740 -2.48 14.89 16.05
N GLN A 741 -1.97 16.11 15.88
CA GLN A 741 -1.90 17.09 16.95
C GLN A 741 -2.67 18.36 16.56
N HIS A 742 -3.57 18.80 17.44
CA HIS A 742 -4.31 20.05 17.27
C HIS A 742 -3.36 21.25 17.32
N LEU A 743 -3.63 22.25 16.48
CA LEU A 743 -2.80 23.46 16.39
C LEU A 743 -2.77 24.23 17.72
N THR A 744 -3.90 24.28 18.43
CA THR A 744 -4.01 24.89 19.77
C THR A 744 -3.09 24.21 20.79
N SER A 745 -3.07 22.87 20.82
CA SER A 745 -2.19 22.10 21.71
C SER A 745 -0.71 22.39 21.44
N LEU A 746 -0.32 22.43 20.17
CA LEU A 746 1.05 22.75 19.75
C LEU A 746 1.45 24.19 20.11
N LEU A 747 0.54 25.16 19.97
CA LEU A 747 0.79 26.53 20.38
C LEU A 747 1.06 26.60 21.89
N TYR A 748 0.21 26.00 22.72
CA TYR A 748 0.37 26.08 24.17
C TYR A 748 1.64 25.39 24.67
N ARG A 749 2.00 24.25 24.07
CA ARG A 749 3.30 23.61 24.33
C ARG A 749 4.48 24.51 23.90
N SER A 750 4.34 25.24 22.80
CA SER A 750 5.36 26.21 22.37
C SER A 750 5.48 27.37 23.36
N ILE A 751 4.36 27.90 23.88
CA ILE A 751 4.35 28.99 24.87
C ILE A 751 5.19 28.63 26.09
N ASN A 752 5.16 27.37 26.56
CA ASN A 752 5.97 26.94 27.70
C ASN A 752 7.49 27.12 27.50
N TYR A 753 7.96 27.26 26.26
CA TYR A 753 9.37 27.53 25.93
C TYR A 753 9.66 29.01 25.58
N PHE A 754 8.66 29.89 25.55
CA PHE A 754 8.88 31.31 25.22
C PHE A 754 9.66 32.04 26.32
N ASN A 755 10.35 33.12 25.93
CA ASN A 755 11.05 33.98 26.87
C ASN A 755 10.08 34.69 27.85
N GLY A 756 10.35 34.56 29.16
CA GLY A 756 9.38 34.85 30.23
C GLY A 756 8.80 36.27 30.33
N LYS A 757 9.48 37.32 29.84
CA LYS A 757 8.91 38.69 29.82
C LYS A 757 7.88 38.91 28.71
N GLU A 758 8.01 38.18 27.60
CA GLU A 758 7.14 38.31 26.42
C GLU A 758 6.03 37.26 26.42
N GLN A 759 6.21 36.18 27.18
CA GLN A 759 5.27 35.07 27.33
C GLN A 759 3.91 35.52 27.91
N ASN A 760 3.92 36.30 29.01
CA ASN A 760 2.69 36.79 29.64
C ASN A 760 1.92 37.75 28.72
N GLN A 761 2.63 38.65 28.04
CA GLN A 761 2.03 39.61 27.11
C GLN A 761 1.37 38.89 25.94
N PHE A 762 2.07 37.91 25.34
CA PHE A 762 1.50 37.12 24.25
C PHE A 762 0.20 36.41 24.65
N VAL A 763 0.16 35.78 25.83
CA VAL A 763 -1.05 35.10 26.32
C VAL A 763 -2.19 36.11 26.55
N GLN A 764 -1.90 37.29 27.08
CA GLN A 764 -2.91 38.34 27.23
C GLN A 764 -3.47 38.76 25.86
N ASP A 765 -2.60 39.04 24.90
CA ASP A 765 -2.99 39.51 23.58
C ASP A 765 -3.78 38.46 22.79
N PHE A 766 -3.36 37.19 22.84
CA PHE A 766 -4.01 36.08 22.13
C PHE A 766 -5.43 35.82 22.63
N PHE A 767 -5.67 35.93 23.94
CA PHE A 767 -6.99 35.68 24.53
C PHE A 767 -7.85 36.92 24.75
N PHE A 768 -7.33 38.13 24.49
CA PHE A 768 -8.00 39.40 24.80
C PHE A 768 -9.41 39.51 24.19
N HIS A 769 -9.58 39.06 22.95
CA HIS A 769 -10.87 39.07 22.24
C HIS A 769 -11.53 37.69 22.15
N SER A 770 -10.93 36.65 22.73
CA SER A 770 -11.48 35.30 22.63
C SER A 770 -12.73 35.14 23.51
N SER A 771 -13.77 34.56 22.92
CA SER A 771 -14.96 34.02 23.61
C SER A 771 -14.98 32.49 23.62
N ASP A 772 -13.97 31.85 23.00
CA ASP A 772 -13.86 30.41 22.86
C ASP A 772 -13.38 29.80 24.19
N THR A 773 -14.35 29.34 24.98
CA THR A 773 -14.08 28.77 26.30
C THR A 773 -13.37 27.43 26.21
N GLY A 774 -13.63 26.63 25.18
CA GLY A 774 -12.94 25.36 24.94
C GLY A 774 -11.43 25.57 24.73
N ARG A 775 -11.07 26.54 23.89
CA ARG A 775 -9.68 26.94 23.64
C ARG A 775 -8.96 27.41 24.92
N MET A 776 -9.62 28.24 25.72
CA MET A 776 -9.06 28.71 26.99
C MET A 776 -8.88 27.57 28.02
N LEU A 777 -9.84 26.65 28.12
CA LEU A 777 -9.74 25.48 29.01
C LEU A 777 -8.59 24.55 28.62
N THR A 778 -8.42 24.33 27.31
CA THR A 778 -7.29 23.56 26.77
C THR A 778 -5.95 24.19 27.18
N ALA A 779 -5.84 25.51 27.07
CA ALA A 779 -4.64 26.24 27.48
C ALA A 779 -4.34 26.09 28.97
N LEU A 780 -5.36 26.14 29.84
CA LEU A 780 -5.18 25.93 31.28
C LEU A 780 -4.58 24.57 31.63
N ASN A 781 -4.97 23.53 30.90
CA ASN A 781 -4.53 22.17 31.15
C ASN A 781 -3.12 21.87 30.59
N ILE A 782 -2.63 22.64 29.61
CA ILE A 782 -1.33 22.43 28.96
C ILE A 782 -0.23 23.38 29.49
N LEU A 783 -0.55 24.63 29.81
CA LEU A 783 0.46 25.61 30.22
C LEU A 783 1.04 25.27 31.58
N ASP A 784 2.36 25.35 31.75
CA ASP A 784 3.01 24.94 33.01
C ASP A 784 2.99 26.03 34.09
N SER A 785 3.04 27.30 33.68
CA SER A 785 3.12 28.45 34.59
C SER A 785 1.78 28.77 35.26
N LYS A 786 1.80 28.89 36.59
CA LYS A 786 0.64 29.34 37.37
C LYS A 786 0.17 30.75 36.98
N GLU A 787 1.11 31.66 36.73
CA GLU A 787 0.78 33.06 36.35
C GLU A 787 -0.01 33.11 35.03
N LEU A 788 0.39 32.30 34.04
CA LEU A 788 -0.32 32.20 32.77
C LEU A 788 -1.72 31.60 32.95
N ARG A 789 -1.83 30.57 33.79
CA ARG A 789 -3.13 29.97 34.14
C ARG A 789 -4.04 30.96 34.85
N ASP A 790 -3.50 31.85 35.67
CA ASP A 790 -4.27 32.88 36.37
C ASP A 790 -4.80 33.95 35.39
N ILE A 791 -4.00 34.37 34.39
CA ILE A 791 -4.43 35.28 33.31
C ILE A 791 -5.61 34.68 32.54
N ILE A 792 -5.51 33.42 32.13
CA ILE A 792 -6.55 32.74 31.35
C ILE A 792 -7.79 32.49 32.22
N SER A 793 -7.60 32.09 33.48
CA SER A 793 -8.72 31.88 34.42
C SER A 793 -9.53 33.15 34.64
N LYS A 794 -8.85 34.31 34.76
CA LYS A 794 -9.52 35.60 34.82
C LYS A 794 -10.33 35.85 33.55
N ARG A 795 -9.76 35.60 32.37
CA ARG A 795 -10.46 35.78 31.10
C ARG A 795 -11.70 34.88 30.97
N ILE A 796 -11.60 33.60 31.35
CA ILE A 796 -12.74 32.67 31.38
C ILE A 796 -13.87 33.23 32.25
N SER A 797 -13.55 33.80 33.41
CA SER A 797 -14.56 34.38 34.31
C SER A 797 -15.28 35.61 33.75
N GLU A 798 -14.71 36.25 32.73
CA GLU A 798 -15.29 37.41 32.03
C GLU A 798 -16.17 37.00 30.83
N VAL A 799 -16.15 35.74 30.42
CA VAL A 799 -16.90 35.20 29.27
C VAL A 799 -18.11 34.39 29.74
N LYS A 800 -19.24 34.53 29.05
CA LYS A 800 -20.42 33.70 29.29
C LYS A 800 -20.31 32.39 28.51
N ILE A 801 -20.45 31.27 29.21
CA ILE A 801 -20.37 29.93 28.59
C ILE A 801 -21.49 29.70 27.56
N GLU A 802 -22.63 30.35 27.72
CA GLU A 802 -23.74 30.32 26.78
C GLU A 802 -23.34 30.87 25.41
N ASP A 803 -22.56 31.96 25.37
CA ASP A 803 -22.09 32.57 24.13
C ASP A 803 -21.17 31.59 23.37
N PHE A 804 -20.34 30.81 24.07
CA PHE A 804 -19.53 29.76 23.45
C PHE A 804 -20.39 28.61 22.91
N ILE A 805 -21.38 28.16 23.69
CA ILE A 805 -22.29 27.07 23.33
C ILE A 805 -23.12 27.40 22.09
N GLU A 806 -23.60 28.65 21.97
CA GLU A 806 -24.37 29.12 20.82
C GLU A 806 -23.53 29.23 19.54
N ASN A 807 -22.25 29.60 19.68
CA ASN A 807 -21.33 29.80 18.56
C ASN A 807 -20.55 28.54 18.15
N SER A 808 -20.58 27.48 18.95
CA SER A 808 -19.90 26.21 18.65
C SER A 808 -20.50 25.54 17.41
N PHE A 809 -19.66 25.13 16.47
CA PHE A 809 -20.11 24.60 15.18
C PHE A 809 -20.49 23.11 15.26
N THR A 810 -19.76 22.32 16.05
CA THR A 810 -19.96 20.86 16.14
C THR A 810 -20.19 20.39 17.56
N THR A 811 -20.89 19.26 17.69
CA THR A 811 -21.02 18.58 18.99
C THR A 811 -19.67 18.04 19.47
N THR A 812 -18.74 17.74 18.56
CA THR A 812 -17.36 17.33 18.89
C THR A 812 -16.58 18.43 19.60
N GLU A 813 -16.70 19.67 19.14
CA GLU A 813 -16.10 20.85 19.77
C GLU A 813 -16.60 21.02 21.22
N LEU A 814 -17.91 20.82 21.43
CA LEU A 814 -18.51 20.83 22.77
C LEU A 814 -18.04 19.65 23.64
N GLN A 815 -17.91 18.45 23.07
CA GLN A 815 -17.39 17.28 23.78
C GLN A 815 -15.92 17.48 24.20
N TYR A 816 -15.11 18.08 23.35
CA TYR A 816 -13.73 18.42 23.66
C TYR A 816 -13.64 19.46 24.78
N ALA A 817 -14.37 20.57 24.66
CA ALA A 817 -14.48 21.57 25.72
C ALA A 817 -14.97 20.97 27.04
N LEU A 818 -15.88 19.98 26.98
CA LEU A 818 -16.37 19.26 28.15
C LEU A 818 -15.25 18.46 28.82
N VAL A 819 -14.43 17.73 28.06
CA VAL A 819 -13.27 17.00 28.60
C VAL A 819 -12.32 17.96 29.31
N GLU A 820 -11.97 19.07 28.66
CA GLU A 820 -11.05 20.06 29.20
C GLU A 820 -11.61 20.77 30.44
N ALA A 821 -12.91 21.10 30.45
CA ALA A 821 -13.61 21.65 31.60
C ALA A 821 -13.55 20.69 32.79
N VAL A 822 -13.97 19.44 32.59
CA VAL A 822 -14.06 18.44 33.66
C VAL A 822 -12.67 18.11 34.21
N ASN A 823 -11.61 18.19 33.40
CA ASN A 823 -10.24 18.01 33.87
C ASN A 823 -9.71 19.23 34.64
N SER A 824 -10.21 20.44 34.37
CA SER A 824 -9.78 21.68 35.05
C SER A 824 -9.97 21.64 36.57
N ALA A 825 -8.97 22.10 37.32
CA ALA A 825 -9.06 22.18 38.77
C ALA A 825 -10.08 23.23 39.25
N ASN A 826 -10.19 24.36 38.54
CA ASN A 826 -10.94 25.53 39.00
C ASN A 826 -12.20 25.82 38.17
N HIS A 827 -12.35 25.22 36.99
CA HIS A 827 -13.43 25.55 36.03
C HIS A 827 -14.32 24.36 35.67
N TRP A 828 -14.27 23.28 36.46
CA TRP A 828 -15.06 22.07 36.19
C TRP A 828 -16.58 22.29 36.24
N GLU A 829 -17.05 23.36 36.88
CA GLU A 829 -18.47 23.76 36.88
C GLU A 829 -18.99 24.11 35.47
N LEU A 830 -18.11 24.56 34.56
CA LEU A 830 -18.46 24.85 33.16
C LEU A 830 -18.88 23.58 32.37
N ALA A 831 -18.58 22.40 32.90
CA ALA A 831 -19.01 21.13 32.31
C ALA A 831 -20.54 20.94 32.33
N LYS A 832 -21.24 21.50 33.33
CA LYS A 832 -22.69 21.33 33.51
C LYS A 832 -23.51 21.84 32.30
N PRO A 833 -23.36 23.11 31.88
CA PRO A 833 -24.08 23.62 30.71
C PRO A 833 -23.68 22.91 29.40
N LEU A 834 -22.42 22.45 29.27
CA LEU A 834 -21.96 21.68 28.11
C LEU A 834 -22.64 20.30 28.03
N ILE A 835 -22.74 19.57 29.15
CA ILE A 835 -23.46 18.29 29.22
C ILE A 835 -24.93 18.47 28.81
N GLU A 836 -25.59 19.50 29.34
CA GLU A 836 -27.00 19.77 29.01
C GLU A 836 -27.19 20.00 27.50
N ARG A 837 -26.32 20.81 26.89
CA ARG A 837 -26.37 21.08 25.45
C ARG A 837 -26.14 19.82 24.61
N ILE A 838 -25.14 19.00 24.96
CA ILE A 838 -24.80 17.75 24.27
C ILE A 838 -25.97 16.76 24.38
N GLN A 839 -26.49 16.56 25.60
CA GLN A 839 -27.65 15.70 25.84
C GLN A 839 -28.88 16.16 25.06
N ASN A 840 -29.15 17.48 25.03
CA ASN A 840 -30.25 18.04 24.27
C ASN A 840 -30.07 17.82 22.76
N HIS A 841 -28.86 17.98 22.22
CA HIS A 841 -28.60 17.66 20.81
C HIS A 841 -28.96 16.20 20.48
N PHE A 842 -28.44 15.25 21.24
CA PHE A 842 -28.65 13.82 20.97
C PHE A 842 -30.08 13.34 21.25
N LYS A 843 -30.83 13.99 22.14
CA LYS A 843 -32.29 13.73 22.31
C LYS A 843 -33.10 14.06 21.06
N HIS A 844 -32.64 15.00 20.22
CA HIS A 844 -33.35 15.44 19.02
C HIS A 844 -32.85 14.77 17.72
N VAL A 845 -31.73 14.04 17.77
CA VAL A 845 -31.20 13.27 16.65
C VAL A 845 -31.77 11.84 16.70
N LYS A 846 -32.28 11.33 15.57
CA LYS A 846 -32.91 9.99 15.48
C LYS A 846 -31.99 8.79 15.81
N HIS A 847 -30.69 9.02 15.97
CA HIS A 847 -29.71 7.99 16.31
C HIS A 847 -29.17 8.21 17.73
N ASN A 848 -29.40 7.21 18.58
CA ASN A 848 -28.81 7.14 19.91
C ASN A 848 -27.38 6.57 19.78
N ASP A 849 -26.36 7.42 19.86
CA ASP A 849 -24.97 6.97 19.83
C ASP A 849 -24.58 6.38 21.20
N GLU A 850 -24.40 5.06 21.24
CA GLU A 850 -23.98 4.35 22.45
C GLU A 850 -22.66 4.92 22.99
N GLN A 851 -21.68 5.25 22.13
CA GLN A 851 -20.38 5.76 22.56
C GLN A 851 -20.50 7.09 23.31
N THR A 852 -21.33 8.00 22.81
CA THR A 852 -21.63 9.26 23.49
C THR A 852 -22.27 9.03 24.87
N ASN A 853 -23.17 8.06 25.02
CA ASN A 853 -23.77 7.76 26.32
C ASN A 853 -22.74 7.24 27.33
N TYR A 854 -21.79 6.41 26.89
CA TYR A 854 -20.66 5.98 27.72
C TYR A 854 -19.74 7.16 28.09
N PHE A 855 -19.42 8.01 27.11
CA PHE A 855 -18.61 9.21 27.33
C PHE A 855 -19.24 10.13 28.38
N LEU A 856 -20.53 10.46 28.23
CA LEU A 856 -21.26 11.29 29.19
C LEU A 856 -21.36 10.62 30.57
N PHE A 857 -21.47 9.29 30.63
CA PHE A 857 -21.47 8.55 31.89
C PHE A 857 -20.13 8.69 32.64
N GLU A 858 -18.99 8.53 31.95
CA GLU A 858 -17.67 8.71 32.55
C GLU A 858 -17.44 10.14 33.05
N VAL A 859 -17.85 11.13 32.26
CA VAL A 859 -17.82 12.55 32.65
C VAL A 859 -18.64 12.81 33.91
N ASN A 860 -19.88 12.29 33.98
CA ASN A 860 -20.75 12.48 35.13
C ASN A 860 -20.20 11.81 36.40
N LEU A 861 -19.52 10.67 36.29
CA LEU A 861 -18.83 10.04 37.43
C LEU A 861 -17.72 10.94 37.97
N LEU A 862 -16.90 11.52 37.07
CA LEU A 862 -15.81 12.43 37.45
C LEU A 862 -16.34 13.73 38.05
N LEU A 863 -17.45 14.28 37.54
CA LEU A 863 -18.11 15.45 38.14
C LEU A 863 -18.65 15.16 39.53
N ALA A 864 -19.38 14.05 39.73
CA ALA A 864 -19.88 13.68 41.05
C ALA A 864 -18.73 13.48 42.06
N PHE A 865 -17.60 12.95 41.61
CA PHE A 865 -16.38 12.84 42.42
C PHE A 865 -15.83 14.23 42.82
N LYS A 866 -15.77 15.18 41.88
CA LYS A 866 -15.30 16.57 42.14
C LYS A 866 -16.25 17.36 43.05
N GLU A 867 -17.56 17.19 42.88
CA GLU A 867 -18.60 17.78 43.74
C GLU A 867 -18.61 17.21 45.17
N LYS A 868 -17.83 16.15 45.42
CA LYS A 868 -17.85 15.37 46.65
C LYS A 868 -19.25 14.81 46.96
N ASP A 869 -20.03 14.46 45.95
CA ASP A 869 -21.37 13.87 46.12
C ASP A 869 -21.33 12.34 45.92
N PHE A 870 -21.15 11.60 47.02
CA PHE A 870 -21.13 10.14 47.01
C PHE A 870 -22.45 9.53 46.55
N LYS A 871 -23.59 10.18 46.88
CA LYS A 871 -24.92 9.67 46.55
C LYS A 871 -25.14 9.73 45.05
N LYS A 872 -24.86 10.88 44.43
CA LYS A 872 -24.90 11.06 42.97
C LYS A 872 -23.98 10.09 42.25
N LEU A 873 -22.74 9.93 42.72
CA LEU A 873 -21.77 8.98 42.16
C LEU A 873 -22.27 7.53 42.20
N SER A 874 -22.88 7.12 43.32
CA SER A 874 -23.39 5.76 43.54
C SER A 874 -24.70 5.48 42.80
N GLU A 875 -25.56 6.48 42.63
CA GLU A 875 -26.88 6.35 41.99
C GLU A 875 -26.86 6.54 40.47
N LEU A 876 -25.75 7.02 39.89
CA LEU A 876 -25.61 7.23 38.43
C LEU A 876 -25.94 5.94 37.63
N PRO A 877 -26.95 5.97 36.73
CA PRO A 877 -27.36 4.78 35.98
C PRO A 877 -26.32 4.41 34.93
N ILE A 878 -26.08 3.11 34.77
CA ILE A 878 -25.17 2.59 33.75
C ILE A 878 -25.91 2.60 32.38
N PRO A 879 -25.29 3.14 31.30
CA PRO A 879 -25.88 3.12 29.96
C PRO A 879 -26.25 1.69 29.51
N LYS A 880 -27.44 1.55 28.91
CA LYS A 880 -27.93 0.29 28.32
C LYS A 880 -27.75 0.35 26.80
N GLY A 881 -27.08 -0.63 26.21
CA GLY A 881 -26.95 -0.75 24.75
C GLY A 881 -28.22 -1.35 24.12
N GLU A 882 -28.58 -0.90 22.92
CA GLU A 882 -29.79 -1.33 22.19
C GLU A 882 -29.67 -2.76 21.64
N PHE A 883 -28.44 -3.31 21.53
CA PHE A 883 -28.19 -4.62 20.92
C PHE A 883 -27.45 -5.64 21.82
N GLN A 884 -27.36 -5.41 23.13
CA GLN A 884 -26.62 -6.32 24.02
C GLN A 884 -27.53 -7.26 24.83
N HIS A 885 -27.48 -8.56 24.53
CA HIS A 885 -28.04 -9.62 25.36
C HIS A 885 -27.25 -9.75 26.68
N GLN A 886 -27.87 -9.36 27.81
CA GLN A 886 -27.71 -9.81 29.22
C GLN A 886 -26.33 -10.18 29.83
N ARG A 887 -25.20 -10.15 29.13
CA ARG A 887 -23.86 -10.10 29.74
C ARG A 887 -23.58 -8.65 30.07
N GLY A 888 -23.76 -8.33 31.36
CA GLY A 888 -23.70 -6.99 31.92
C GLY A 888 -22.50 -6.20 31.43
N ASN A 889 -22.70 -4.89 31.33
CA ASN A 889 -21.77 -3.87 30.89
C ASN A 889 -20.58 -3.75 31.87
N LYS A 890 -19.76 -4.81 31.96
CA LYS A 890 -18.73 -5.01 32.99
C LYS A 890 -17.70 -3.88 32.98
N LYS A 891 -17.43 -3.28 31.82
CA LYS A 891 -16.53 -2.13 31.69
C LYS A 891 -17.07 -0.88 32.40
N ALA A 892 -18.35 -0.51 32.17
CA ALA A 892 -18.95 0.62 32.87
C ALA A 892 -19.20 0.35 34.37
N GLU A 893 -19.46 -0.90 34.74
CA GLU A 893 -19.50 -1.30 36.16
C GLU A 893 -18.13 -1.14 36.83
N ASN A 894 -17.06 -1.60 36.17
CA ASN A 894 -15.69 -1.50 36.67
C ASN A 894 -15.26 -0.04 36.82
N ILE A 895 -15.57 0.82 35.84
CA ILE A 895 -15.19 2.24 35.94
C ILE A 895 -15.96 2.96 37.07
N LYS A 896 -17.25 2.66 37.25
CA LYS A 896 -18.03 3.19 38.39
C LYS A 896 -17.46 2.73 39.73
N LYS A 897 -17.17 1.43 39.88
CA LYS A 897 -16.51 0.89 41.08
C LYS A 897 -15.15 1.55 41.33
N PHE A 898 -14.38 1.81 40.28
CA PHE A 898 -13.10 2.49 40.38
C PHE A 898 -13.27 3.93 40.93
N PHE A 899 -14.23 4.70 40.42
CA PHE A 899 -14.54 6.04 40.95
C PHE A 899 -15.06 6.00 42.40
N ILE A 900 -15.83 4.99 42.79
CA ILE A 900 -16.24 4.75 44.19
C ILE A 900 -15.00 4.52 45.07
N ALA A 901 -14.04 3.71 44.61
CA ALA A 901 -12.79 3.48 45.34
C ALA A 901 -11.96 4.76 45.48
N LEU A 902 -11.84 5.56 44.41
CA LEU A 902 -11.16 6.86 44.48
C LEU A 902 -11.83 7.80 45.48
N TYR A 903 -13.17 7.87 45.51
CA TYR A 903 -13.91 8.67 46.47
C TYR A 903 -13.58 8.26 47.91
N LYS A 904 -13.55 6.94 48.16
CA LYS A 904 -13.21 6.39 49.48
C LYS A 904 -11.77 6.71 49.89
N ILE A 905 -10.84 6.79 48.95
CA ILE A 905 -9.44 7.18 49.22
C ILE A 905 -9.33 8.68 49.52
N TYR A 906 -9.81 9.53 48.60
CA TYR A 906 -9.48 10.96 48.62
C TYR A 906 -10.46 11.82 49.42
N ASN A 907 -11.73 11.43 49.53
CA ASN A 907 -12.76 12.21 50.22
C ASN A 907 -13.10 11.62 51.60
N ASP A 908 -13.47 10.33 51.66
CA ASP A 908 -13.90 9.71 52.92
C ASP A 908 -12.76 9.18 53.80
N LYS A 909 -11.56 9.01 53.23
CA LYS A 909 -10.39 8.35 53.88
C LYS A 909 -10.68 6.94 54.41
N LYS A 910 -11.62 6.22 53.79
CA LYS A 910 -11.98 4.83 54.14
C LYS A 910 -11.13 3.84 53.34
N TYR A 911 -9.85 3.75 53.68
CA TYR A 911 -8.88 3.00 52.88
C TYR A 911 -9.18 1.50 52.80
N ASP A 912 -9.69 0.88 53.87
CA ASP A 912 -10.04 -0.55 53.88
C ASP A 912 -11.09 -0.93 52.83
N GLU A 913 -12.15 -0.12 52.75
CA GLU A 913 -13.21 -0.33 51.77
C GLU A 913 -12.70 -0.09 50.34
N ALA A 914 -11.79 0.89 50.14
CA ALA A 914 -11.19 1.15 48.84
C ALA A 914 -10.27 0.01 48.38
N ILE A 915 -9.45 -0.54 49.29
CA ILE A 915 -8.54 -1.66 49.02
C ILE A 915 -9.32 -2.90 48.57
N LEU A 916 -10.45 -3.21 49.22
CA LEU A 916 -11.31 -4.33 48.84
C LEU A 916 -11.85 -4.18 47.41
N ILE A 917 -12.33 -2.98 47.06
CA ILE A 917 -12.85 -2.70 45.71
C ILE A 917 -11.73 -2.80 44.67
N LEU A 918 -10.56 -2.23 44.93
CA LEU A 918 -9.43 -2.24 43.99
C LEU A 918 -8.84 -3.64 43.80
N LYS A 919 -8.78 -4.48 44.85
CA LYS A 919 -8.40 -5.90 44.71
C LYS A 919 -9.38 -6.69 43.85
N SER A 920 -10.68 -6.45 44.02
CA SER A 920 -11.70 -7.06 43.16
C SER A 920 -11.52 -6.65 41.70
N LEU A 921 -11.27 -5.37 41.43
CA LEU A 921 -11.04 -4.87 40.07
C LEU A 921 -9.75 -5.46 39.46
N LEU A 922 -8.67 -5.57 40.22
CA LEU A 922 -7.40 -6.15 39.76
C LEU A 922 -7.51 -7.65 39.47
N THR A 923 -8.39 -8.35 40.16
CA THR A 923 -8.64 -9.78 39.92
C THR A 923 -9.33 -9.98 38.57
N ASP A 924 -10.22 -9.06 38.20
CA ASP A 924 -10.90 -9.05 36.91
C ASP A 924 -10.00 -8.57 35.76
N GLU A 925 -9.05 -7.66 36.01
CA GLU A 925 -8.11 -7.09 35.03
C GLU A 925 -6.67 -7.05 35.56
N THR A 926 -6.01 -8.21 35.58
CA THR A 926 -4.71 -8.43 36.26
C THR A 926 -3.54 -7.58 35.73
N LYS A 927 -3.66 -6.99 34.54
CA LYS A 927 -2.63 -6.13 33.93
C LYS A 927 -2.98 -4.64 33.98
N ASN A 928 -4.07 -4.24 34.64
CA ASN A 928 -4.47 -2.83 34.68
C ASN A 928 -3.58 -2.03 35.65
N ILE A 929 -2.61 -1.31 35.08
CA ILE A 929 -1.61 -0.51 35.81
C ILE A 929 -2.27 0.55 36.71
N ARG A 930 -3.39 1.14 36.27
CA ARG A 930 -4.08 2.20 37.03
C ARG A 930 -4.69 1.65 38.32
N TYR A 931 -5.32 0.49 38.26
CA TYR A 931 -5.87 -0.17 39.44
C TYR A 931 -4.75 -0.61 40.39
N ALA A 932 -3.64 -1.14 39.87
CA ALA A 932 -2.48 -1.53 40.67
C ALA A 932 -1.87 -0.32 41.41
N PHE A 933 -1.70 0.81 40.72
CA PHE A 933 -1.17 2.03 41.29
C PHE A 933 -2.03 2.55 42.45
N HIS A 934 -3.34 2.68 42.24
CA HIS A 934 -4.23 3.19 43.29
C HIS A 934 -4.42 2.20 44.44
N LEU A 935 -4.32 0.89 44.20
CA LEU A 935 -4.30 -0.12 45.26
C LEU A 935 -3.09 0.07 46.16
N TYR A 936 -1.89 0.16 45.56
CA TYR A 936 -0.66 0.42 46.28
C TYR A 936 -0.73 1.75 47.06
N HIS A 937 -1.27 2.80 46.45
CA HIS A 937 -1.44 4.09 47.12
C HIS A 937 -2.38 4.01 48.33
N ALA A 938 -3.52 3.32 48.20
CA ALA A 938 -4.46 3.14 49.30
C ALA A 938 -3.85 2.30 50.45
N GLU A 939 -3.13 1.23 50.13
CA GLU A 939 -2.42 0.41 51.12
C GLU A 939 -1.32 1.21 51.84
N THR A 940 -0.62 2.09 51.11
CA THR A 940 0.39 2.99 51.68
C THR A 940 -0.24 4.03 52.61
N LEU A 941 -1.30 4.71 52.18
CA LEU A 941 -2.00 5.71 53.01
C LEU A 941 -2.58 5.08 54.28
N LYS A 942 -3.14 3.87 54.18
CA LYS A 942 -3.59 3.10 55.34
C LYS A 942 -2.45 2.83 56.33
N ALA A 943 -1.29 2.40 55.83
CA ALA A 943 -0.14 2.11 56.70
C ALA A 943 0.37 3.36 57.43
N ILE A 944 0.28 4.53 56.80
CA ILE A 944 0.68 5.83 57.39
C ILE A 944 -0.35 6.32 58.42
N GLU A 945 -1.64 6.02 58.27
CA GLU A 945 -2.69 6.47 59.22
C GLU A 945 -2.74 5.63 60.51
N VAL A 946 -2.11 4.46 60.51
CA VAL A 946 -2.01 3.53 61.67
C VAL A 946 -0.73 3.78 62.49
N SER A 947 0.15 4.69 62.04
CA SER A 947 1.32 5.20 62.79
C SER A 947 1.05 6.59 63.34
#